data_AF-A0A9B0F2U1-F1
#
_entry.id   AF-A0A9B0F2U1-F1
#
_cell.length_a   1.000
_cell.length_b   1.000
_cell.length_c   1.000
_cell.angle_alpha   90.00
_cell.angle_beta   90.00
_cell.angle_gamma   90.00
#
_symmetry.space_group_name_H-M   'P 1'
#
loop_
_entity.id
_entity.type
_entity.pdbx_description
1 polymer ?
#
loop_
_entity_poly.entity_id
_entity_poly.type
_entity_poly.pdbx_seq_one_letter_code
_entity_poly.pdbx_strand_id
1 'polypeptide(L)'
;MATINLKIIFICMLCAERFTYSFEFGYVDVKDLIKFGHEVVIDIFELWDLIRPKDSEYDNNLPFVHRMEKELKNRISKISQQIDIFQEQIDMRLDSIVAKLLTEMPLQERLDQKLRMIDQFVGKINDLYKVFHLYSKAPDKYERYTLEDFARTCVSSRSDALPDLLKSIHRLFVPSPDEILSRSVLILLANQMQEAASQICNENQSLQQLLYNLYTTVTLTEIKGYGMIQFSYKLLRLYNPGTNFTEEMEVVKQQYETRTMETLRAVKTAMAFAPRQLWRCDARSHKLDETYTKLTQLFQGYIVNEVDLNKDSSCRENCAYYEYSKVYGCYKNQFCSQQRKCNGRILKCEYIDSDMWICPSKQESDRRYEYIEYENGRLFGQKDTCKRGTTKVDSWWRWLFWHCSYCFCYCDDNNVNSDRYFSLREVVSDVANNKVVTGIRFKKVKQIIHMQIQEGELMPRGYINKSSIRWKPIEEFSVLDNNVKNGVDYHTLSWEKRGLDLDDLVLDDNFLLTGLKFRMIGSRLNLEARMTSFNFTTGKLIKPLERSFWISHDRTNRTEVTFENPDIPTRLPLLALPDSKPFQYLNFAPSDQKNDVAQNTIPFIDIQPVESNPPVPIAGAGIFHKGRSGSGGFVAMRLITYDFSKHLQVNLSPSTDTVIDAPNEIRVV
;
A
#
# COMPACT_ATOMS: atom_id res chain seq x y z
N MET A 1 -73.22 30.88 -7.65
CA MET A 1 -72.28 30.89 -6.52
C MET A 1 -72.00 29.45 -6.13
N ALA A 2 -70.79 28.96 -6.38
CA ALA A 2 -70.32 27.67 -5.88
C ALA A 2 -68.85 27.86 -5.49
N THR A 3 -68.56 27.69 -4.20
CA THR A 3 -67.23 27.88 -3.61
C THR A 3 -66.29 26.78 -4.08
N ILE A 4 -65.51 27.04 -5.12
CA ILE A 4 -64.38 26.20 -5.52
C ILE A 4 -63.40 26.18 -4.34
N ASN A 5 -63.13 24.97 -3.84
CA ASN A 5 -62.50 24.77 -2.54
C ASN A 5 -61.00 25.08 -2.61
N LEU A 6 -60.60 26.26 -2.09
CA LEU A 6 -59.25 26.84 -2.18
C LEU A 6 -58.13 25.89 -1.71
N LYS A 7 -58.46 24.92 -0.85
CA LYS A 7 -57.53 23.89 -0.35
C LYS A 7 -56.98 22.96 -1.44
N ILE A 8 -57.75 22.66 -2.49
CA ILE A 8 -57.29 21.73 -3.55
C ILE A 8 -56.19 22.38 -4.41
N ILE A 9 -56.34 23.67 -4.71
CA ILE A 9 -55.33 24.43 -5.47
C ILE A 9 -54.05 24.62 -4.63
N PHE A 10 -54.17 24.78 -3.31
CA PHE A 10 -53.02 24.92 -2.41
C PHE A 10 -52.19 23.63 -2.30
N ILE A 11 -52.84 22.45 -2.28
CA ILE A 11 -52.15 21.15 -2.27
C ILE A 11 -51.44 20.90 -3.62
N CYS A 12 -52.08 21.23 -4.75
CA CYS A 12 -51.44 21.10 -6.06
C CYS A 12 -50.26 22.07 -6.27
N MET A 13 -50.22 23.23 -5.61
CA MET A 13 -49.04 24.11 -5.65
C MET A 13 -47.91 23.70 -4.71
N LEU A 14 -48.19 23.03 -3.58
CA LEU A 14 -47.14 22.50 -2.70
C LEU A 14 -46.41 21.29 -3.32
N CYS A 15 -47.09 20.47 -4.12
CA CYS A 15 -46.44 19.39 -4.89
C CYS A 15 -45.67 19.89 -6.13
N ALA A 16 -45.63 21.20 -6.39
CA ALA A 16 -44.87 21.80 -7.48
C ALA A 16 -43.48 22.33 -7.04
N GLU A 17 -43.09 22.13 -5.78
CA GLU A 17 -41.68 22.24 -5.40
C GLU A 17 -40.88 21.17 -6.16
N ARG A 18 -40.01 21.66 -7.04
CA ARG A 18 -39.13 20.83 -7.84
C ARG A 18 -38.22 20.03 -6.91
N PHE A 19 -38.36 18.70 -6.92
CA PHE A 19 -37.27 17.79 -6.58
C PHE A 19 -36.15 17.87 -7.64
N THR A 20 -35.58 19.06 -7.83
CA THR A 20 -34.22 19.24 -8.33
C THR A 20 -33.28 19.03 -7.17
N TYR A 21 -33.13 17.76 -6.74
CA TYR A 21 -31.88 17.35 -6.11
C TYR A 21 -30.79 17.45 -7.17
N SER A 22 -30.20 18.64 -7.29
CA SER A 22 -28.90 18.81 -7.91
C SER A 22 -27.87 18.18 -6.98
N PHE A 23 -27.76 16.85 -7.03
CA PHE A 23 -26.49 16.22 -6.71
C PHE A 23 -25.47 16.83 -7.67
N GLU A 24 -24.56 17.63 -7.14
CA GLU A 24 -23.36 18.00 -7.89
C GLU A 24 -22.69 16.70 -8.37
N PHE A 25 -22.20 16.70 -9.60
CA PHE A 25 -21.55 15.54 -10.21
C PHE A 25 -20.22 15.25 -9.49
N GLY A 26 -20.33 14.52 -8.38
CA GLY A 26 -19.25 14.21 -7.46
C GLY A 26 -18.82 12.74 -7.49
N TYR A 27 -17.63 12.51 -6.94
CA TYR A 27 -17.01 11.20 -6.80
C TYR A 27 -17.72 10.35 -5.74
N VAL A 28 -17.95 9.08 -6.04
CA VAL A 28 -18.77 8.16 -5.25
C VAL A 28 -18.04 7.53 -4.05
N ASP A 29 -18.61 7.65 -2.87
CA ASP A 29 -18.24 6.89 -1.66
C ASP A 29 -19.26 5.75 -1.42
N VAL A 30 -18.83 4.68 -0.76
CA VAL A 30 -19.73 3.63 -0.24
C VAL A 30 -20.81 4.23 0.65
N LYS A 31 -20.49 5.27 1.42
CA LYS A 31 -21.48 6.02 2.20
C LYS A 31 -22.56 6.64 1.32
N ASP A 32 -22.19 7.18 0.16
CA ASP A 32 -23.13 7.81 -0.78
C ASP A 32 -23.96 6.75 -1.53
N LEU A 33 -23.38 5.56 -1.78
CA LEU A 33 -24.12 4.39 -2.27
C LEU A 33 -25.19 3.91 -1.27
N ILE A 34 -24.84 3.69 -0.01
CA ILE A 34 -25.80 3.24 1.01
C ILE A 34 -26.87 4.32 1.24
N LYS A 35 -26.46 5.60 1.26
CA LYS A 35 -27.39 6.74 1.33
C LYS A 35 -28.37 6.76 0.16
N PHE A 36 -27.89 6.55 -1.08
CA PHE A 36 -28.75 6.45 -2.26
C PHE A 36 -29.70 5.24 -2.16
N GLY A 37 -29.19 4.07 -1.78
CA GLY A 37 -30.00 2.87 -1.57
C GLY A 37 -31.12 3.07 -0.54
N HIS A 38 -30.82 3.76 0.57
CA HIS A 38 -31.78 4.02 1.64
C HIS A 38 -32.72 5.22 1.35
N GLU A 39 -32.19 6.42 1.10
CA GLU A 39 -32.99 7.65 0.99
C GLU A 39 -33.56 7.92 -0.42
N VAL A 40 -33.10 7.23 -1.46
CA VAL A 40 -33.58 7.47 -2.84
C VAL A 40 -34.34 6.26 -3.35
N VAL A 41 -33.82 5.05 -3.17
CA VAL A 41 -34.52 3.85 -3.68
C VAL A 41 -35.73 3.49 -2.81
N ILE A 42 -35.63 3.50 -1.48
CA ILE A 42 -36.78 3.23 -0.59
C ILE A 42 -37.85 4.33 -0.75
N ASP A 43 -37.49 5.60 -0.57
CA ASP A 43 -38.41 6.74 -0.66
C ASP A 43 -39.19 6.80 -1.99
N ILE A 44 -38.55 6.52 -3.14
CA ILE A 44 -39.24 6.51 -4.44
C ILE A 44 -40.30 5.40 -4.49
N PHE A 45 -40.05 4.25 -3.84
CA PHE A 45 -41.00 3.16 -3.75
C PHE A 45 -42.14 3.45 -2.77
N GLU A 46 -41.87 4.04 -1.61
CA GLU A 46 -42.91 4.47 -0.65
C GLU A 46 -43.82 5.57 -1.22
N LEU A 47 -43.23 6.57 -1.90
CA LEU A 47 -43.98 7.63 -2.58
C LEU A 47 -44.95 7.10 -3.65
N TRP A 48 -44.67 5.93 -4.26
CA TRP A 48 -45.58 5.32 -5.22
C TRP A 48 -46.84 4.74 -4.55
N ASP A 49 -46.73 4.20 -3.33
CA ASP A 49 -47.87 3.65 -2.60
C ASP A 49 -48.83 4.77 -2.10
N LEU A 50 -48.34 6.01 -1.96
CA LEU A 50 -49.15 7.20 -1.66
C LEU A 50 -49.92 7.76 -2.87
N ILE A 51 -49.46 7.48 -4.11
CA ILE A 51 -50.04 8.05 -5.34
C ILE A 51 -51.21 7.21 -5.89
N ARG A 52 -51.36 5.95 -5.46
CA ARG A 52 -52.46 5.07 -5.91
C ARG A 52 -53.76 5.37 -5.15
N PRO A 53 -54.90 5.64 -5.83
CA PRO A 53 -56.20 5.72 -5.16
C PRO A 53 -56.59 4.35 -4.56
N LYS A 54 -57.28 4.37 -3.42
CA LYS A 54 -57.67 3.16 -2.68
C LYS A 54 -58.92 2.45 -3.23
N ASP A 55 -59.57 3.02 -4.25
CA ASP A 55 -60.85 2.54 -4.77
C ASP A 55 -60.66 1.41 -5.80
N SER A 56 -61.32 0.27 -5.54
CA SER A 56 -61.29 -0.93 -6.39
C SER A 56 -61.92 -0.74 -7.77
N GLU A 57 -62.66 0.34 -7.99
CA GLU A 57 -63.34 0.65 -9.26
C GLU A 57 -62.36 1.12 -10.37
N TYR A 58 -61.17 1.60 -10.00
CA TYR A 58 -60.15 2.07 -10.94
C TYR A 58 -59.22 0.96 -11.49
N ASP A 59 -59.16 -0.21 -10.82
CA ASP A 59 -58.19 -1.27 -11.14
C ASP A 59 -58.43 -1.96 -12.51
N ASN A 60 -59.62 -1.82 -13.10
CA ASN A 60 -59.97 -2.44 -14.38
C ASN A 60 -59.82 -1.51 -15.60
N ASN A 61 -59.41 -0.25 -15.42
CA ASN A 61 -59.40 0.72 -16.51
C ASN A 61 -58.05 0.72 -17.25
N LEU A 62 -57.99 0.10 -18.43
CA LEU A 62 -56.76 -0.08 -19.24
C LEU A 62 -55.92 1.23 -19.41
N PRO A 63 -56.51 2.43 -19.63
CA PRO A 63 -55.74 3.68 -19.74
C PRO A 63 -55.10 4.13 -18.42
N PHE A 64 -55.67 3.74 -17.27
CA PHE A 64 -55.10 4.02 -15.94
C PHE A 64 -53.90 3.12 -15.68
N VAL A 65 -54.03 1.80 -15.94
CA VAL A 65 -52.94 0.82 -15.83
C VAL A 65 -51.73 1.27 -16.66
N HIS A 66 -51.94 1.60 -17.94
CA HIS A 66 -50.86 2.04 -18.84
C HIS A 66 -50.20 3.36 -18.39
N ARG A 67 -50.97 4.31 -17.83
CA ARG A 67 -50.42 5.55 -17.26
C ARG A 67 -49.55 5.28 -16.03
N MET A 68 -50.01 4.44 -15.11
CA MET A 68 -49.29 4.08 -13.88
C MET A 68 -48.02 3.27 -14.20
N GLU A 69 -48.08 2.39 -15.20
CA GLU A 69 -46.94 1.63 -15.71
C GLU A 69 -45.86 2.58 -16.26
N LYS A 70 -46.26 3.55 -17.08
CA LYS A 70 -45.35 4.56 -17.66
C LYS A 70 -44.67 5.41 -16.59
N GLU A 71 -45.41 5.86 -15.58
CA GLU A 71 -44.86 6.62 -14.45
C GLU A 71 -43.87 5.78 -13.60
N LEU A 72 -44.22 4.52 -13.32
CA LEU A 72 -43.34 3.60 -12.59
C LEU A 72 -42.02 3.38 -13.35
N LYS A 73 -42.08 3.09 -14.65
CA LYS A 73 -40.88 2.93 -15.50
C LYS A 73 -40.05 4.21 -15.59
N ASN A 74 -40.69 5.39 -15.72
CA ASN A 74 -39.98 6.68 -15.73
C ASN A 74 -39.20 6.95 -14.44
N ARG A 75 -39.76 6.64 -13.26
CA ARG A 75 -39.07 6.78 -11.97
C ARG A 75 -37.87 5.85 -11.88
N ILE A 76 -38.04 4.60 -12.31
CA ILE A 76 -36.98 3.59 -12.29
C ILE A 76 -35.88 3.90 -13.31
N SER A 77 -36.21 4.47 -14.46
CA SER A 77 -35.21 4.93 -15.43
C SER A 77 -34.24 5.96 -14.80
N LYS A 78 -34.74 6.86 -13.94
CA LYS A 78 -33.90 7.81 -13.18
C LYS A 78 -33.02 7.11 -12.13
N ILE A 79 -33.57 6.19 -11.34
CA ILE A 79 -32.80 5.36 -10.39
C ILE A 79 -31.69 4.60 -11.13
N SER A 80 -32.03 4.02 -12.28
CA SER A 80 -31.11 3.21 -13.07
C SER A 80 -29.99 4.04 -13.70
N GLN A 81 -30.29 5.24 -14.20
CA GLN A 81 -29.25 6.19 -14.64
C GLN A 81 -28.28 6.57 -13.50
N GLN A 82 -28.76 6.72 -12.26
CA GLN A 82 -27.87 6.97 -11.12
C GLN A 82 -27.02 5.74 -10.80
N ILE A 83 -27.59 4.53 -10.81
CA ILE A 83 -26.85 3.26 -10.66
C ILE A 83 -25.79 3.07 -11.74
N ASP A 84 -26.06 3.46 -12.98
CA ASP A 84 -25.07 3.40 -14.08
C ASP A 84 -23.90 4.35 -13.79
N ILE A 85 -24.16 5.59 -13.36
CA ILE A 85 -23.11 6.56 -12.95
C ILE A 85 -22.30 6.00 -11.78
N PHE A 86 -22.94 5.43 -10.77
CA PHE A 86 -22.27 4.74 -9.67
C PHE A 86 -21.37 3.61 -10.17
N GLN A 87 -21.83 2.82 -11.16
CA GLN A 87 -21.06 1.72 -11.74
C GLN A 87 -19.87 2.18 -12.59
N GLU A 88 -20.00 3.28 -13.34
CA GLU A 88 -18.91 3.86 -14.14
C GLU A 88 -17.79 4.45 -13.29
N GLN A 89 -18.11 4.92 -12.07
CA GLN A 89 -17.13 5.48 -11.12
C GLN A 89 -16.42 4.44 -10.24
N ILE A 90 -16.86 3.18 -10.24
CA ILE A 90 -16.15 2.11 -9.52
C ILE A 90 -14.89 1.75 -10.32
N ASP A 91 -13.75 2.18 -9.78
CA ASP A 91 -12.44 2.14 -10.42
C ASP A 91 -11.91 0.74 -10.78
N MET A 92 -12.49 -0.31 -10.19
CA MET A 92 -12.13 -1.70 -10.47
C MET A 92 -13.35 -2.62 -10.43
N ARG A 93 -13.45 -3.47 -11.44
CA ARG A 93 -14.48 -4.52 -11.51
C ARG A 93 -14.12 -5.73 -10.64
N LEU A 94 -15.14 -6.51 -10.29
CA LEU A 94 -15.02 -7.67 -9.40
C LEU A 94 -14.09 -8.76 -9.94
N ASP A 95 -14.15 -9.03 -11.24
CA ASP A 95 -13.27 -9.95 -11.96
C ASP A 95 -11.80 -9.60 -11.75
N SER A 96 -11.45 -8.31 -11.83
CA SER A 96 -10.09 -7.82 -11.55
C SER A 96 -9.70 -7.93 -10.08
N ILE A 97 -10.63 -7.75 -9.14
CA ILE A 97 -10.37 -7.92 -7.70
C ILE A 97 -10.13 -9.40 -7.38
N VAL A 98 -11.01 -10.28 -7.88
CA VAL A 98 -10.95 -11.72 -7.66
C VAL A 98 -9.71 -12.32 -8.32
N ALA A 99 -9.43 -12.00 -9.59
CA ALA A 99 -8.23 -12.50 -10.28
C ALA A 99 -6.94 -12.14 -9.52
N LYS A 100 -6.87 -10.92 -8.98
CA LYS A 100 -5.74 -10.42 -8.21
C LYS A 100 -5.57 -11.14 -6.87
N LEU A 101 -6.66 -11.30 -6.11
CA LEU A 101 -6.66 -12.10 -4.88
C LEU A 101 -6.25 -13.57 -5.14
N LEU A 102 -6.72 -14.17 -6.23
CA LEU A 102 -6.41 -15.54 -6.63
C LEU A 102 -4.96 -15.75 -7.14
N THR A 103 -4.25 -14.69 -7.53
CA THR A 103 -2.89 -14.80 -8.10
C THR A 103 -1.80 -14.47 -7.11
N GLU A 104 -2.05 -13.53 -6.18
CA GLU A 104 -1.01 -12.96 -5.31
C GLU A 104 -1.04 -13.51 -3.85
N MET A 105 -2.09 -14.24 -3.46
CA MET A 105 -2.15 -14.94 -2.17
C MET A 105 -1.80 -16.43 -2.33
N PRO A 106 -1.16 -17.08 -1.34
CA PRO A 106 -1.02 -18.54 -1.34
C PRO A 106 -2.41 -19.18 -1.38
N LEU A 107 -2.66 -20.03 -2.36
CA LEU A 107 -3.99 -20.58 -2.68
C LEU A 107 -4.56 -21.37 -1.50
N GLN A 108 -5.55 -20.80 -0.81
CA GLN A 108 -6.43 -21.57 0.06
C GLN A 108 -7.69 -21.90 -0.73
N GLU A 109 -7.81 -23.14 -1.19
CA GLU A 109 -8.89 -23.61 -2.09
C GLU A 109 -10.30 -23.15 -1.66
N ARG A 110 -10.57 -23.13 -0.34
CA ARG A 110 -11.84 -22.67 0.25
C ARG A 110 -12.13 -21.18 0.04
N LEU A 111 -11.09 -20.33 0.10
CA LEU A 111 -11.20 -18.90 -0.16
C LEU A 111 -11.43 -18.67 -1.66
N ASP A 112 -10.68 -19.37 -2.51
CA ASP A 112 -10.78 -19.28 -3.97
C ASP A 112 -12.18 -19.68 -4.46
N GLN A 113 -12.72 -20.79 -3.94
CA GLN A 113 -14.07 -21.25 -4.21
C GLN A 113 -15.12 -20.19 -3.82
N LYS A 114 -15.04 -19.65 -2.60
CA LYS A 114 -16.00 -18.63 -2.13
C LYS A 114 -15.88 -17.31 -2.92
N LEU A 115 -14.68 -16.88 -3.31
CA LEU A 115 -14.49 -15.69 -4.17
C LEU A 115 -15.11 -15.88 -5.56
N ARG A 116 -14.94 -17.07 -6.17
CA ARG A 116 -15.59 -17.41 -7.44
C ARG A 116 -17.12 -17.49 -7.34
N MET A 117 -17.66 -17.94 -6.20
CA MET A 117 -19.10 -17.91 -5.94
C MET A 117 -19.64 -16.46 -5.86
N ILE A 118 -18.92 -15.54 -5.21
CA ILE A 118 -19.32 -14.12 -5.19
C ILE A 118 -19.35 -13.56 -6.61
N ASP A 119 -18.29 -13.78 -7.40
CA ASP A 119 -18.22 -13.32 -8.80
C ASP A 119 -19.37 -13.88 -9.64
N GLN A 120 -19.66 -15.18 -9.53
CA GLN A 120 -20.78 -15.81 -10.23
C GLN A 120 -22.14 -15.22 -9.83
N PHE A 121 -22.41 -15.02 -8.53
CA PHE A 121 -23.68 -14.47 -8.07
C PHE A 121 -23.84 -12.99 -8.47
N VAL A 122 -22.78 -12.18 -8.33
CA VAL A 122 -22.76 -10.79 -8.79
C VAL A 122 -22.93 -10.70 -10.32
N GLY A 123 -22.34 -11.62 -11.08
CA GLY A 123 -22.56 -11.78 -12.52
C GLY A 123 -24.03 -12.01 -12.87
N LYS A 124 -24.66 -13.03 -12.28
CA LYS A 124 -26.10 -13.33 -12.47
C LYS A 124 -26.99 -12.12 -12.17
N ILE A 125 -26.74 -11.40 -11.07
CA ILE A 125 -27.52 -10.20 -10.70
C ILE A 125 -27.30 -9.07 -11.70
N ASN A 126 -26.06 -8.85 -12.17
CA ASN A 126 -25.78 -7.84 -13.20
C ASN A 126 -26.43 -8.17 -14.55
N ASP A 127 -26.56 -9.44 -14.92
CA ASP A 127 -27.26 -9.84 -16.15
C ASP A 127 -28.77 -9.62 -16.06
N LEU A 128 -29.40 -9.97 -14.92
CA LEU A 128 -30.78 -9.58 -14.63
C LEU A 128 -30.95 -8.05 -14.65
N TYR A 129 -29.97 -7.31 -14.13
CA TYR A 129 -30.00 -5.85 -14.10
C TYR A 129 -29.92 -5.21 -15.49
N LYS A 130 -29.15 -5.80 -16.43
CA LYS A 130 -29.15 -5.35 -17.84
C LYS A 130 -30.54 -5.49 -18.48
N VAL A 131 -31.25 -6.59 -18.19
CA VAL A 131 -32.62 -6.82 -18.68
C VAL A 131 -33.61 -5.82 -18.07
N PHE A 132 -33.56 -5.64 -16.74
CA PHE A 132 -34.31 -4.60 -16.02
C PHE A 132 -34.09 -3.19 -16.62
N HIS A 133 -32.82 -2.85 -16.86
CA HIS A 133 -32.42 -1.57 -17.43
C HIS A 133 -33.05 -1.31 -18.81
N LEU A 134 -32.99 -2.31 -19.70
CA LEU A 134 -33.63 -2.25 -21.02
C LEU A 134 -35.15 -2.00 -20.91
N TYR A 135 -35.83 -2.71 -20.01
CA TYR A 135 -37.27 -2.55 -19.78
C TYR A 135 -37.63 -1.18 -19.19
N SER A 136 -36.76 -0.61 -18.34
CA SER A 136 -36.95 0.74 -17.79
C SER A 136 -36.81 1.87 -18.82
N LYS A 137 -35.93 1.69 -19.81
CA LYS A 137 -35.60 2.73 -20.81
C LYS A 137 -36.57 2.81 -22.00
N ALA A 138 -37.37 1.77 -22.26
CA ALA A 138 -38.33 1.77 -23.37
C ALA A 138 -39.77 1.46 -22.87
N PRO A 139 -40.43 2.43 -22.20
CA PRO A 139 -41.67 2.17 -21.48
C PRO A 139 -42.83 1.71 -22.35
N ASP A 140 -42.87 2.12 -23.61
CA ASP A 140 -43.97 1.84 -24.55
C ASP A 140 -43.65 0.69 -25.54
N LYS A 141 -42.56 -0.07 -25.33
CA LYS A 141 -42.01 -1.04 -26.32
C LYS A 141 -42.26 -2.51 -25.99
N TYR A 142 -42.48 -2.85 -24.72
CA TYR A 142 -42.50 -4.24 -24.25
C TYR A 142 -43.90 -4.68 -23.85
N GLU A 143 -44.29 -5.86 -24.31
CA GLU A 143 -45.58 -6.47 -23.99
C GLU A 143 -45.73 -6.78 -22.50
N ARG A 144 -46.97 -6.69 -22.01
CA ARG A 144 -47.31 -7.00 -20.61
C ARG A 144 -46.77 -8.37 -20.19
N TYR A 145 -46.92 -9.40 -21.05
CA TYR A 145 -46.45 -10.76 -20.77
C TYR A 145 -44.95 -10.81 -20.44
N THR A 146 -44.12 -10.16 -21.25
CA THR A 146 -42.65 -10.11 -21.05
C THR A 146 -42.28 -9.43 -19.74
N LEU A 147 -42.99 -8.36 -19.38
CA LEU A 147 -42.77 -7.60 -18.17
C LEU A 147 -43.24 -8.37 -16.92
N GLU A 148 -44.36 -9.10 -17.03
CA GLU A 148 -44.90 -9.92 -15.96
C GLU A 148 -44.03 -11.17 -15.69
N ASP A 149 -43.51 -11.82 -16.73
CA ASP A 149 -42.58 -12.95 -16.63
C ASP A 149 -41.25 -12.56 -15.96
N PHE A 150 -40.68 -11.42 -16.37
CA PHE A 150 -39.50 -10.84 -15.72
C PHE A 150 -39.74 -10.55 -14.22
N ALA A 151 -40.89 -9.97 -13.88
CA ALA A 151 -41.23 -9.68 -12.49
C ALA A 151 -41.40 -10.97 -11.66
N ARG A 152 -42.08 -11.99 -12.21
CA ARG A 152 -42.21 -13.32 -11.58
C ARG A 152 -40.86 -14.00 -11.36
N THR A 153 -39.90 -13.78 -12.25
CA THR A 153 -38.52 -14.27 -12.11
C THR A 153 -37.79 -13.56 -10.97
N CYS A 154 -37.89 -12.23 -10.88
CA CYS A 154 -37.20 -11.44 -9.85
C CYS A 154 -37.72 -11.64 -8.43
N VAL A 155 -38.99 -12.01 -8.25
CA VAL A 155 -39.59 -12.30 -6.92
C VAL A 155 -39.69 -13.79 -6.60
N SER A 156 -39.10 -14.66 -7.43
CA SER A 156 -39.24 -16.11 -7.27
C SER A 156 -38.54 -16.61 -6.00
N SER A 157 -39.18 -17.54 -5.29
CA SER A 157 -38.62 -18.25 -4.13
C SER A 157 -37.78 -19.48 -4.51
N ARG A 158 -37.52 -19.70 -5.81
CA ARG A 158 -36.67 -20.79 -6.31
C ARG A 158 -35.21 -20.54 -5.95
N SER A 159 -34.45 -21.61 -5.80
CA SER A 159 -32.98 -21.55 -5.76
C SER A 159 -32.43 -20.83 -6.99
N ASP A 160 -31.31 -20.11 -6.84
CA ASP A 160 -30.69 -19.28 -7.89
C ASP A 160 -31.54 -18.10 -8.41
N ALA A 161 -32.74 -17.86 -7.86
CA ALA A 161 -33.50 -16.64 -8.11
C ALA A 161 -32.89 -15.44 -7.37
N LEU A 162 -33.24 -14.22 -7.81
CA LEU A 162 -32.65 -12.98 -7.30
C LEU A 162 -32.62 -12.86 -5.75
N PRO A 163 -33.69 -13.19 -4.99
CA PRO A 163 -33.63 -13.13 -3.52
C PRO A 163 -32.63 -14.13 -2.90
N ASP A 164 -32.48 -15.31 -3.49
CA ASP A 164 -31.55 -16.36 -3.05
C ASP A 164 -30.09 -16.00 -3.40
N LEU A 165 -29.86 -15.35 -4.54
CA LEU A 165 -28.53 -14.82 -4.92
C LEU A 165 -28.05 -13.75 -3.92
N LEU A 166 -28.91 -12.78 -3.56
CA LEU A 166 -28.59 -11.75 -2.56
C LEU A 166 -28.29 -12.37 -1.19
N LYS A 167 -29.14 -13.30 -0.74
CA LYS A 167 -28.95 -14.05 0.51
C LYS A 167 -27.65 -14.85 0.51
N SER A 168 -27.28 -15.43 -0.63
CA SER A 168 -26.06 -16.22 -0.79
C SER A 168 -24.80 -15.36 -0.79
N ILE A 169 -24.80 -14.19 -1.43
CA ILE A 169 -23.70 -13.21 -1.32
C ILE A 169 -23.51 -12.78 0.13
N HIS A 170 -24.59 -12.38 0.81
CA HIS A 170 -24.52 -11.94 2.20
C HIS A 170 -23.95 -13.02 3.15
N ARG A 171 -24.39 -14.28 3.03
CA ARG A 171 -23.84 -15.45 3.76
C ARG A 171 -22.36 -15.72 3.50
N LEU A 172 -21.81 -15.26 2.37
CA LEU A 172 -20.38 -15.36 2.10
C LEU A 172 -19.56 -14.27 2.80
N PHE A 173 -20.17 -13.13 3.17
CA PHE A 173 -19.49 -12.02 3.86
C PHE A 173 -19.69 -12.07 5.38
N VAL A 174 -20.90 -12.33 5.84
CA VAL A 174 -21.28 -12.36 7.25
C VAL A 174 -21.22 -13.81 7.76
N PRO A 175 -20.42 -14.12 8.80
CA PRO A 175 -20.36 -15.46 9.36
C PRO A 175 -21.68 -15.83 10.04
N SER A 176 -22.20 -17.03 9.76
CA SER A 176 -23.35 -17.57 10.48
C SER A 176 -22.95 -17.99 11.90
N PRO A 177 -23.71 -17.66 12.96
CA PRO A 177 -23.45 -18.13 14.32
C PRO A 177 -23.36 -19.66 14.43
N ASP A 178 -24.11 -20.38 13.60
CA ASP A 178 -24.21 -21.84 13.61
C ASP A 178 -23.10 -22.55 12.81
N GLU A 179 -22.35 -21.83 11.95
CA GLU A 179 -21.35 -22.45 11.06
C GLU A 179 -19.90 -22.29 11.54
N ILE A 180 -19.55 -22.99 12.63
CA ILE A 180 -18.18 -23.08 13.19
C ILE A 180 -17.12 -23.45 12.12
N LEU A 181 -17.52 -24.18 11.07
CA LEU A 181 -16.66 -24.65 9.98
C LEU A 181 -16.60 -23.73 8.75
N SER A 182 -17.48 -22.73 8.62
CA SER A 182 -17.60 -21.86 7.43
C SER A 182 -17.21 -20.43 7.78
N ARG A 183 -15.90 -20.19 7.87
CA ARG A 183 -15.39 -18.81 7.96
C ARG A 183 -15.88 -18.01 6.74
N SER A 184 -16.35 -16.79 6.97
CA SER A 184 -16.74 -15.89 5.88
C SER A 184 -15.53 -15.48 5.04
N VAL A 185 -15.76 -15.02 3.81
CA VAL A 185 -14.70 -14.56 2.90
C VAL A 185 -13.86 -13.45 3.52
N LEU A 186 -14.48 -12.55 4.28
CA LEU A 186 -13.76 -11.49 5.01
C LEU A 186 -12.81 -12.05 6.07
N ILE A 187 -13.23 -13.09 6.81
CA ILE A 187 -12.40 -13.74 7.83
C ILE A 187 -11.29 -14.56 7.15
N LEU A 188 -11.59 -15.29 6.08
CA LEU A 188 -10.59 -16.05 5.32
C LEU A 188 -9.53 -15.12 4.70
N LEU A 189 -9.97 -14.03 4.07
CA LEU A 189 -9.09 -12.98 3.57
C LEU A 189 -8.22 -12.41 4.70
N ALA A 190 -8.80 -11.94 5.79
CA ALA A 190 -8.05 -11.33 6.88
C ALA A 190 -6.97 -12.26 7.48
N ASN A 191 -7.28 -13.54 7.70
CA ASN A 191 -6.28 -14.53 8.16
C ASN A 191 -5.18 -14.73 7.11
N GLN A 192 -5.54 -15.02 5.86
CA GLN A 192 -4.57 -15.30 4.79
C GLN A 192 -3.67 -14.08 4.51
N MET A 193 -4.25 -12.88 4.53
CA MET A 193 -3.56 -11.59 4.41
C MET A 193 -2.61 -11.34 5.58
N GLN A 194 -2.93 -11.76 6.80
CA GLN A 194 -2.07 -11.62 7.97
C GLN A 194 -0.91 -12.63 7.95
N GLU A 195 -1.18 -13.89 7.57
CA GLU A 195 -0.15 -14.94 7.42
C GLU A 195 0.80 -14.64 6.26
N ALA A 196 0.30 -14.11 5.14
CA ALA A 196 1.08 -13.76 3.95
C ALA A 196 1.55 -12.30 3.89
N ALA A 197 1.32 -11.47 4.92
CA ALA A 197 1.63 -10.02 4.89
C ALA A 197 3.10 -9.68 4.53
N SER A 198 4.03 -10.56 4.91
CA SER A 198 5.47 -10.43 4.60
C SER A 198 5.86 -10.92 3.20
N GLN A 199 4.96 -11.60 2.49
CA GLN A 199 5.16 -12.16 1.15
C GLN A 199 4.39 -11.39 0.08
N ILE A 200 3.28 -10.74 0.46
CA ILE A 200 2.49 -9.90 -0.43
C ILE A 200 3.21 -8.57 -0.67
N CYS A 201 3.72 -8.41 -1.90
CA CYS A 201 4.49 -7.26 -2.35
C CYS A 201 4.30 -7.04 -3.86
N ASN A 202 4.79 -5.93 -4.40
CA ASN A 202 4.44 -5.44 -5.75
C ASN A 202 2.95 -5.14 -5.94
N GLU A 203 2.15 -5.31 -4.90
CA GLU A 203 0.77 -4.93 -4.89
C GLU A 203 0.61 -3.42 -5.05
N ASN A 204 -0.04 -3.02 -6.15
CA ASN A 204 -0.39 -1.63 -6.40
C ASN A 204 -1.55 -1.16 -5.49
N GLN A 205 -2.05 -1.98 -4.58
CA GLN A 205 -3.15 -1.63 -3.67
C GLN A 205 -2.99 -2.34 -2.33
N SER A 206 -3.45 -1.71 -1.25
CA SER A 206 -3.34 -2.34 0.06
C SER A 206 -4.45 -3.37 0.26
N LEU A 207 -4.23 -4.27 1.20
CA LEU A 207 -5.17 -5.34 1.51
C LEU A 207 -6.49 -4.76 2.05
N GLN A 208 -6.40 -3.67 2.83
CA GLN A 208 -7.56 -2.88 3.23
C GLN A 208 -8.29 -2.24 2.03
N GLN A 209 -7.57 -1.74 1.02
CA GLN A 209 -8.16 -1.16 -0.19
C GLN A 209 -8.90 -2.22 -1.03
N LEU A 210 -8.38 -3.45 -1.11
CA LEU A 210 -9.09 -4.56 -1.79
C LEU A 210 -10.42 -4.89 -1.09
N LEU A 211 -10.45 -4.95 0.24
CA LEU A 211 -11.68 -5.15 1.02
C LEU A 211 -12.71 -4.03 0.79
N TYR A 212 -12.26 -2.77 0.77
CA TYR A 212 -13.14 -1.62 0.50
C TYR A 212 -13.78 -1.69 -0.90
N ASN A 213 -13.00 -2.00 -1.94
CA ASN A 213 -13.51 -2.11 -3.32
C ASN A 213 -14.46 -3.31 -3.50
N LEU A 214 -14.15 -4.44 -2.85
CA LEU A 214 -15.03 -5.60 -2.79
C LEU A 214 -16.38 -5.25 -2.15
N TYR A 215 -16.36 -4.54 -1.02
CA TYR A 215 -17.58 -4.10 -0.34
C TYR A 215 -18.40 -3.07 -1.15
N THR A 216 -17.71 -2.13 -1.81
CA THR A 216 -18.34 -1.17 -2.74
C THR A 216 -19.15 -1.89 -3.82
N THR A 217 -18.55 -2.93 -4.40
CA THR A 217 -19.17 -3.74 -5.47
C THR A 217 -20.37 -4.54 -4.98
N VAL A 218 -20.27 -5.16 -3.80
CA VAL A 218 -21.38 -5.90 -3.18
C VAL A 218 -22.53 -4.96 -2.80
N THR A 219 -22.23 -3.78 -2.25
CA THR A 219 -23.24 -2.77 -1.90
C THR A 219 -24.02 -2.30 -3.13
N LEU A 220 -23.33 -2.01 -4.25
CA LEU A 220 -23.99 -1.67 -5.51
C LEU A 220 -24.85 -2.84 -6.05
N THR A 221 -24.39 -4.07 -5.89
CA THR A 221 -25.14 -5.28 -6.30
C THR A 221 -26.40 -5.49 -5.45
N GLU A 222 -26.32 -5.25 -4.14
CA GLU A 222 -27.43 -5.30 -3.20
C GLU A 222 -28.50 -4.24 -3.54
N ILE A 223 -28.09 -3.01 -3.84
CA ILE A 223 -28.99 -1.92 -4.28
C ILE A 223 -29.71 -2.28 -5.60
N LYS A 224 -28.99 -2.84 -6.58
CA LYS A 224 -29.57 -3.33 -7.84
C LYS A 224 -30.62 -4.42 -7.59
N GLY A 225 -30.31 -5.38 -6.73
CA GLY A 225 -31.20 -6.48 -6.38
C GLY A 225 -32.47 -6.00 -5.69
N TYR A 226 -32.33 -5.17 -4.64
CA TYR A 226 -33.45 -4.54 -3.94
C TYR A 226 -34.37 -3.77 -4.91
N GLY A 227 -33.78 -2.91 -5.75
CA GLY A 227 -34.54 -2.12 -6.74
C GLY A 227 -35.32 -2.97 -7.76
N MET A 228 -34.73 -4.08 -8.23
CA MET A 228 -35.40 -5.02 -9.13
C MET A 228 -36.57 -5.75 -8.45
N ILE A 229 -36.42 -6.18 -7.19
CA ILE A 229 -37.48 -6.88 -6.44
C ILE A 229 -38.67 -5.94 -6.16
N GLN A 230 -38.40 -4.73 -5.66
CA GLN A 230 -39.44 -3.72 -5.37
C GLN A 230 -40.24 -3.32 -6.62
N PHE A 231 -39.56 -3.07 -7.74
CA PHE A 231 -40.23 -2.86 -9.02
C PHE A 231 -41.14 -4.02 -9.39
N SER A 232 -40.63 -5.25 -9.25
CA SER A 232 -41.32 -6.45 -9.69
C SER A 232 -42.61 -6.69 -8.91
N TYR A 233 -42.60 -6.51 -7.58
CA TYR A 233 -43.83 -6.55 -6.79
C TYR A 233 -44.83 -5.47 -7.18
N LYS A 234 -44.39 -4.22 -7.38
CA LYS A 234 -45.28 -3.11 -7.80
C LYS A 234 -45.87 -3.32 -9.19
N LEU A 235 -45.10 -3.92 -10.12
CA LEU A 235 -45.55 -4.30 -11.45
C LEU A 235 -46.57 -5.45 -11.41
N LEU A 236 -46.32 -6.48 -10.60
CA LEU A 236 -47.27 -7.58 -10.41
C LEU A 236 -48.59 -7.09 -9.79
N ARG A 237 -48.52 -6.18 -8.81
CA ARG A 237 -49.66 -5.50 -8.17
C ARG A 237 -50.42 -4.55 -9.11
N LEU A 238 -49.79 -4.11 -10.20
CA LEU A 238 -50.39 -3.27 -11.22
C LEU A 238 -51.10 -4.13 -12.29
N TYR A 239 -50.53 -5.28 -12.62
CA TYR A 239 -51.06 -6.17 -13.66
C TYR A 239 -52.11 -7.16 -13.16
N ASN A 240 -52.10 -7.52 -11.89
CA ASN A 240 -53.01 -8.51 -11.31
C ASN A 240 -53.93 -7.86 -10.26
N PRO A 241 -55.07 -7.26 -10.67
CA PRO A 241 -56.09 -6.75 -9.75
C PRO A 241 -56.47 -7.77 -8.67
N GLY A 242 -56.62 -7.30 -7.43
CA GLY A 242 -56.88 -8.14 -6.27
C GLY A 242 -55.65 -8.79 -5.63
N THR A 243 -54.45 -8.71 -6.24
CA THR A 243 -53.20 -9.09 -5.55
C THR A 243 -52.67 -7.93 -4.71
N ASN A 244 -52.17 -8.24 -3.52
CA ASN A 244 -51.49 -7.30 -2.64
C ASN A 244 -50.14 -7.88 -2.25
N PHE A 245 -49.06 -7.10 -2.44
CA PHE A 245 -47.69 -7.50 -2.13
C PHE A 245 -47.03 -6.57 -1.10
N THR A 246 -47.84 -5.86 -0.29
CA THR A 246 -47.34 -4.82 0.63
C THR A 246 -46.46 -5.42 1.74
N GLU A 247 -46.85 -6.56 2.30
CA GLU A 247 -46.07 -7.28 3.31
C GLU A 247 -44.75 -7.81 2.73
N GLU A 248 -44.77 -8.36 1.51
CA GLU A 248 -43.57 -8.85 0.85
C GLU A 248 -42.58 -7.73 0.51
N MET A 249 -43.07 -6.56 0.10
CA MET A 249 -42.24 -5.38 -0.13
C MET A 249 -41.59 -4.88 1.18
N GLU A 250 -42.31 -4.90 2.30
CA GLU A 250 -41.80 -4.50 3.61
C GLU A 250 -40.77 -5.52 4.15
N VAL A 251 -41.04 -6.82 4.04
CA VAL A 251 -40.07 -7.88 4.39
C VAL A 251 -38.78 -7.74 3.57
N VAL A 252 -38.87 -7.41 2.27
CA VAL A 252 -37.69 -7.19 1.42
C VAL A 252 -36.90 -5.93 1.83
N LYS A 253 -37.58 -4.88 2.30
CA LYS A 253 -36.94 -3.67 2.85
C LYS A 253 -36.16 -3.99 4.14
N GLN A 254 -36.80 -4.62 5.11
CA GLN A 254 -36.16 -5.02 6.37
C GLN A 254 -34.96 -5.96 6.13
N GLN A 255 -35.08 -6.89 5.17
CA GLN A 255 -33.97 -7.74 4.76
C GLN A 255 -32.81 -6.98 4.10
N TYR A 256 -33.10 -5.98 3.25
CA TYR A 256 -32.09 -5.12 2.62
C TYR A 256 -31.30 -4.31 3.68
N GLU A 257 -32.02 -3.69 4.61
CA GLU A 257 -31.45 -2.92 5.72
C GLU A 257 -30.57 -3.82 6.61
N THR A 258 -31.09 -4.98 7.00
CA THR A 258 -30.36 -5.98 7.82
C THR A 258 -29.09 -6.45 7.11
N ARG A 259 -29.18 -6.95 5.86
CA ARG A 259 -28.01 -7.43 5.11
C ARG A 259 -26.96 -6.34 4.92
N THR A 260 -27.38 -5.12 4.62
CA THR A 260 -26.48 -3.97 4.43
C THR A 260 -25.75 -3.63 5.72
N MET A 261 -26.46 -3.55 6.86
CA MET A 261 -25.90 -3.23 8.16
C MET A 261 -24.94 -4.32 8.69
N GLU A 262 -25.30 -5.59 8.56
CA GLU A 262 -24.44 -6.71 9.00
C GLU A 262 -23.19 -6.85 8.13
N THR A 263 -23.32 -6.69 6.80
CA THR A 263 -22.18 -6.70 5.89
C THR A 263 -21.25 -5.52 6.15
N LEU A 264 -21.80 -4.32 6.39
CA LEU A 264 -21.04 -3.12 6.79
C LEU A 264 -20.22 -3.37 8.07
N ARG A 265 -20.84 -3.95 9.11
CA ARG A 265 -20.16 -4.31 10.37
C ARG A 265 -19.04 -5.31 10.11
N ALA A 266 -19.30 -6.38 9.36
CA ALA A 266 -18.32 -7.43 9.07
C ALA A 266 -17.11 -6.88 8.28
N VAL A 267 -17.35 -6.04 7.27
CA VAL A 267 -16.29 -5.38 6.47
C VAL A 267 -15.47 -4.42 7.33
N LYS A 268 -16.12 -3.58 8.16
CA LYS A 268 -15.42 -2.64 9.05
C LYS A 268 -14.49 -3.38 10.02
N THR A 269 -14.95 -4.49 10.60
CA THR A 269 -14.12 -5.37 11.43
C THR A 269 -12.93 -5.94 10.66
N ALA A 270 -13.13 -6.46 9.44
CA ALA A 270 -12.04 -7.00 8.63
C ALA A 270 -11.02 -5.92 8.22
N MET A 271 -11.48 -4.72 7.84
CA MET A 271 -10.61 -3.58 7.48
C MET A 271 -9.77 -3.05 8.65
N ALA A 272 -10.21 -3.24 9.90
CA ALA A 272 -9.43 -2.83 11.08
C ALA A 272 -8.16 -3.66 11.30
N PHE A 273 -8.13 -4.90 10.80
CA PHE A 273 -6.97 -5.81 10.89
C PHE A 273 -6.19 -5.95 9.58
N ALA A 274 -6.73 -5.44 8.46
CA ALA A 274 -6.12 -5.58 7.14
C ALA A 274 -4.90 -4.66 6.95
N PRO A 275 -3.74 -5.19 6.51
CA PRO A 275 -2.55 -4.37 6.25
C PRO A 275 -2.78 -3.23 5.23
N ARG A 276 -2.24 -2.05 5.57
CA ARG A 276 -2.26 -0.83 4.73
C ARG A 276 -0.93 -0.52 4.04
N GLN A 277 0.09 -1.34 4.28
CA GLN A 277 1.45 -1.14 3.77
C GLN A 277 1.56 -1.53 2.29
N LEU A 278 2.25 -0.71 1.49
CA LEU A 278 2.62 -0.98 0.11
C LEU A 278 4.15 -1.00 -0.01
N TRP A 279 4.70 -2.05 -0.60
CA TRP A 279 6.13 -2.20 -0.81
C TRP A 279 6.44 -3.11 -2.02
N ARG A 280 7.66 -3.03 -2.54
CA ARG A 280 8.09 -3.74 -3.75
C ARG A 280 8.84 -5.03 -3.42
N CYS A 281 8.44 -6.12 -4.07
CA CYS A 281 9.24 -7.35 -4.06
C CYS A 281 10.60 -7.09 -4.70
N ASP A 282 11.50 -8.05 -4.58
CA ASP A 282 12.69 -8.06 -5.41
C ASP A 282 12.34 -8.17 -6.89
N ALA A 283 13.13 -7.49 -7.72
CA ALA A 283 12.97 -7.55 -9.16
C ALA A 283 13.40 -8.94 -9.67
N ARG A 284 12.66 -9.49 -10.67
CA ARG A 284 12.99 -10.78 -11.32
C ARG A 284 14.44 -10.87 -11.82
N SER A 285 15.05 -9.72 -12.11
CA SER A 285 16.48 -9.57 -12.35
C SER A 285 16.95 -8.29 -11.67
N HIS A 286 17.93 -8.40 -10.78
CA HIS A 286 18.52 -7.24 -10.13
C HIS A 286 19.47 -6.51 -11.08
N LYS A 287 19.24 -5.20 -11.24
CA LYS A 287 20.04 -4.33 -12.09
C LYS A 287 20.48 -3.10 -11.31
N LEU A 288 21.77 -2.83 -11.33
CA LEU A 288 22.37 -1.68 -10.65
C LEU A 288 21.82 -0.37 -11.25
N ASP A 289 21.43 0.55 -10.38
CA ASP A 289 20.84 1.87 -10.65
C ASP A 289 19.51 1.89 -11.47
N GLU A 290 19.00 0.71 -11.86
CA GLU A 290 17.62 0.50 -12.33
C GLU A 290 16.68 -0.01 -11.21
N THR A 291 17.04 -1.09 -10.50
CA THR A 291 16.17 -1.73 -9.47
C THR A 291 16.75 -1.67 -8.06
N TYR A 292 18.07 -1.66 -7.92
CA TYR A 292 18.76 -1.40 -6.64
C TYR A 292 19.96 -0.48 -6.88
N THR A 293 20.43 0.20 -5.85
CA THR A 293 21.75 0.82 -5.84
C THR A 293 22.56 0.35 -4.63
N LYS A 294 23.86 0.63 -4.66
CA LYS A 294 24.80 0.32 -3.57
C LYS A 294 25.68 1.54 -3.30
N LEU A 295 26.25 1.58 -2.09
CA LEU A 295 27.26 2.55 -1.71
C LEU A 295 28.62 2.02 -2.19
N THR A 296 29.07 2.52 -3.34
CA THR A 296 30.37 2.14 -3.93
C THR A 296 31.52 2.62 -3.04
N GLN A 297 32.55 1.79 -2.88
CA GLN A 297 33.85 2.17 -2.30
C GLN A 297 33.75 2.93 -0.96
N LEU A 298 32.78 2.64 -0.10
CA LEU A 298 32.63 3.28 1.22
C LEU A 298 33.35 2.47 2.30
N PHE A 299 32.79 1.32 2.69
CA PHE A 299 33.40 0.38 3.63
C PHE A 299 33.87 -0.86 2.88
N GLN A 300 35.18 -1.14 2.90
CA GLN A 300 35.78 -2.28 2.21
C GLN A 300 36.89 -2.95 3.01
N GLY A 301 37.05 -4.27 2.85
CA GLY A 301 38.24 -5.00 3.27
C GLY A 301 39.51 -4.49 2.59
N TYR A 302 40.58 -4.35 3.35
CA TYR A 302 41.84 -3.74 2.95
C TYR A 302 43.03 -4.46 3.62
N ILE A 303 43.95 -4.97 2.81
CA ILE A 303 45.20 -5.58 3.26
C ILE A 303 46.28 -4.50 3.39
N VAL A 304 46.95 -4.46 4.54
CA VAL A 304 47.98 -3.45 4.84
C VAL A 304 48.99 -4.01 5.83
N ASN A 305 50.27 -3.72 5.61
CA ASN A 305 51.31 -4.15 6.55
C ASN A 305 51.33 -3.25 7.78
N GLU A 306 51.60 -3.81 8.95
CA GLU A 306 51.73 -3.06 10.21
C GLU A 306 52.62 -1.81 10.08
N VAL A 307 53.73 -1.93 9.33
CA VAL A 307 54.71 -0.86 9.13
C VAL A 307 54.10 0.43 8.54
N ASP A 308 52.94 0.34 7.88
CA ASP A 308 52.24 1.48 7.28
C ASP A 308 51.08 2.02 8.15
N LEU A 309 50.80 1.39 9.30
CA LEU A 309 49.71 1.72 10.22
C LEU A 309 50.09 2.64 11.38
N ASN A 310 51.38 3.02 11.51
CA ASN A 310 51.87 3.96 12.52
C ASN A 310 52.85 4.99 11.94
N LYS A 311 53.03 6.12 12.64
CA LYS A 311 53.89 7.24 12.23
C LYS A 311 55.37 6.90 12.16
N ASP A 312 55.82 6.03 13.05
CA ASP A 312 57.24 5.68 13.22
C ASP A 312 57.71 4.62 12.21
N SER A 313 56.80 4.18 11.34
CA SER A 313 56.94 3.05 10.43
C SER A 313 57.57 1.84 11.13
N SER A 314 56.98 1.41 12.24
CA SER A 314 57.47 0.34 13.12
C SER A 314 56.56 -0.89 13.08
N CYS A 315 57.03 -2.02 13.60
CA CYS A 315 56.27 -3.27 13.71
C CYS A 315 56.38 -3.80 15.15
N ARG A 316 55.96 -2.96 16.11
CA ARG A 316 56.14 -3.21 17.55
C ARG A 316 54.90 -3.81 18.21
N GLU A 317 53.76 -3.66 17.56
CA GLU A 317 52.47 -4.06 18.06
C GLU A 317 52.04 -5.34 17.34
N ASN A 318 50.75 -5.50 17.07
CA ASN A 318 50.23 -6.54 16.19
C ASN A 318 48.99 -5.98 15.47
N CYS A 319 48.43 -6.73 14.50
CA CYS A 319 47.27 -6.25 13.76
C CYS A 319 46.07 -5.85 14.65
N ALA A 320 45.80 -6.59 15.73
CA ALA A 320 44.66 -6.31 16.62
C ALA A 320 44.80 -5.01 17.43
N TYR A 321 46.02 -4.49 17.61
CA TYR A 321 46.25 -3.16 18.21
C TYR A 321 45.61 -2.04 17.37
N TYR A 322 45.57 -2.20 16.05
CA TYR A 322 45.07 -1.18 15.12
C TYR A 322 43.55 -1.27 14.94
N GLU A 323 42.80 -1.20 16.05
CA GLU A 323 41.34 -1.09 16.01
C GLU A 323 40.89 0.21 15.30
N TYR A 324 41.68 1.28 15.42
CA TYR A 324 41.42 2.57 14.79
C TYR A 324 42.72 3.28 14.39
N SER A 325 43.02 3.36 13.10
CA SER A 325 44.22 4.02 12.56
C SER A 325 43.98 4.61 11.16
N LYS A 326 45.04 4.84 10.39
CA LYS A 326 45.05 5.25 8.99
C LYS A 326 46.35 4.79 8.32
N VAL A 327 46.39 4.84 6.99
CA VAL A 327 47.62 4.57 6.22
C VAL A 327 48.56 5.79 6.29
N TYR A 328 49.67 5.65 7.02
CA TYR A 328 50.67 6.71 7.19
C TYR A 328 51.68 6.78 6.04
N GLY A 329 52.05 5.64 5.46
CA GLY A 329 53.08 5.54 4.43
C GLY A 329 52.84 4.41 3.42
N CYS A 330 53.90 4.07 2.70
CA CYS A 330 54.01 2.85 1.92
C CYS A 330 55.48 2.42 1.94
N TYR A 331 55.86 1.66 2.96
CA TYR A 331 57.25 1.32 3.24
C TYR A 331 57.88 0.57 2.07
N LYS A 332 58.98 1.12 1.54
CA LYS A 332 59.75 0.58 0.41
C LYS A 332 58.93 0.24 -0.85
N ASN A 333 57.77 0.87 -1.06
CA ASN A 333 56.85 0.52 -2.16
C ASN A 333 56.49 -0.99 -2.19
N GLN A 334 56.18 -1.55 -1.00
CA GLN A 334 55.62 -2.90 -0.85
C GLN A 334 54.18 -2.97 -1.43
N PHE A 335 53.39 -3.99 -1.06
CA PHE A 335 52.05 -4.20 -1.62
C PHE A 335 51.12 -2.97 -1.60
N CYS A 336 51.31 -2.07 -0.63
CA CYS A 336 50.68 -0.76 -0.55
C CYS A 336 50.76 0.08 -1.84
N SER A 337 51.79 -0.08 -2.69
CA SER A 337 51.92 0.64 -3.97
C SER A 337 51.19 -0.05 -5.14
N GLN A 338 50.75 -1.29 -4.97
CA GLN A 338 50.14 -2.13 -6.01
C GLN A 338 48.60 -2.11 -5.97
N GLN A 339 48.02 -1.45 -4.96
CA GLN A 339 46.59 -1.33 -4.71
C GLN A 339 46.15 0.13 -4.56
N ARG A 340 44.83 0.39 -4.64
CA ARG A 340 44.26 1.71 -4.30
C ARG A 340 44.56 2.03 -2.83
N LYS A 341 45.13 3.20 -2.53
CA LYS A 341 45.32 3.65 -1.13
C LYS A 341 43.97 3.75 -0.40
N CYS A 342 43.94 3.42 0.89
CA CYS A 342 42.86 3.86 1.78
C CYS A 342 43.10 5.33 2.18
N ASN A 343 42.23 6.24 1.75
CA ASN A 343 42.40 7.69 1.94
C ASN A 343 41.75 8.23 3.22
N GLY A 344 41.05 7.39 3.99
CA GLY A 344 40.36 7.74 5.22
C GLY A 344 40.89 6.94 6.40
N ARG A 345 39.99 6.21 7.07
CA ARG A 345 40.32 5.49 8.32
C ARG A 345 40.48 3.99 8.07
N ILE A 346 41.42 3.41 8.80
CA ILE A 346 41.63 1.98 8.94
C ILE A 346 41.02 1.53 10.26
N LEU A 347 40.25 0.45 10.23
CA LEU A 347 39.31 0.07 11.30
C LEU A 347 39.36 -1.44 11.51
N LYS A 348 39.34 -1.87 12.78
CA LYS A 348 39.28 -3.27 13.21
C LYS A 348 40.23 -4.19 12.43
N CYS A 349 41.53 -3.87 12.45
CA CYS A 349 42.54 -4.75 11.87
C CYS A 349 42.64 -6.07 12.64
N GLU A 350 42.88 -7.16 11.92
CA GLU A 350 43.17 -8.48 12.48
C GLU A 350 44.26 -9.20 11.69
N TYR A 351 44.88 -10.19 12.34
CA TYR A 351 45.87 -11.08 11.74
C TYR A 351 45.20 -12.41 11.41
N ILE A 352 45.39 -12.90 10.19
CA ILE A 352 44.78 -14.15 9.69
C ILE A 352 45.85 -15.19 9.39
N ASP A 353 46.89 -14.80 8.66
CA ASP A 353 48.07 -15.62 8.37
C ASP A 353 49.25 -14.74 7.94
N SER A 354 50.46 -15.31 7.90
CA SER A 354 51.69 -14.58 7.54
C SER A 354 51.78 -14.31 6.04
N ASP A 355 51.43 -15.31 5.23
CA ASP A 355 51.59 -15.31 3.79
C ASP A 355 50.24 -15.51 3.08
N MET A 356 50.02 -14.77 2.00
CA MET A 356 48.77 -14.87 1.22
C MET A 356 48.96 -14.51 -0.25
N TRP A 357 48.13 -15.10 -1.11
CA TRP A 357 47.98 -14.79 -2.53
C TRP A 357 46.69 -14.00 -2.73
N ILE A 358 46.85 -12.73 -3.13
CA ILE A 358 45.75 -11.81 -3.37
C ILE A 358 45.45 -11.80 -4.87
N CYS A 359 44.17 -11.93 -5.25
CA CYS A 359 43.74 -11.62 -6.61
C CYS A 359 43.18 -10.19 -6.69
N PRO A 360 43.93 -9.21 -7.23
CA PRO A 360 43.46 -7.83 -7.36
C PRO A 360 42.40 -7.72 -8.46
N SER A 361 41.35 -6.95 -8.16
CA SER A 361 40.28 -6.62 -9.10
C SER A 361 40.76 -5.75 -10.28
N LYS A 362 39.95 -5.69 -11.35
CA LYS A 362 40.18 -4.76 -12.48
C LYS A 362 40.32 -3.31 -11.98
N GLN A 363 41.14 -2.49 -12.66
CA GLN A 363 41.38 -1.09 -12.26
C GLN A 363 40.09 -0.24 -12.18
N GLU A 364 39.12 -0.49 -13.06
CA GLU A 364 37.82 0.18 -13.12
C GLU A 364 36.77 -0.44 -12.16
N SER A 365 37.14 -1.44 -11.36
CA SER A 365 36.23 -2.08 -10.42
C SER A 365 36.08 -1.24 -9.13
N ASP A 366 34.88 -1.26 -8.55
CA ASP A 366 34.70 -0.81 -7.16
C ASP A 366 35.52 -1.65 -6.18
N ARG A 367 35.61 -2.96 -6.46
CA ARG A 367 36.30 -3.96 -5.64
C ARG A 367 37.80 -3.74 -5.68
N ARG A 368 38.48 -4.08 -4.58
CA ARG A 368 39.94 -4.11 -4.46
C ARG A 368 40.46 -5.50 -4.79
N TYR A 369 39.75 -6.54 -4.34
CA TYR A 369 40.14 -7.95 -4.50
C TYR A 369 38.95 -8.81 -4.97
N GLU A 370 39.22 -9.85 -5.75
CA GLU A 370 38.21 -10.88 -6.08
C GLU A 370 38.22 -12.02 -5.04
N TYR A 371 39.42 -12.49 -4.67
CA TYR A 371 39.64 -13.47 -3.60
C TYR A 371 41.02 -13.26 -2.94
N ILE A 372 41.18 -13.85 -1.75
CA ILE A 372 42.46 -13.96 -1.03
C ILE A 372 42.61 -15.41 -0.55
N GLU A 373 43.74 -16.03 -0.85
CA GLU A 373 44.10 -17.38 -0.43
C GLU A 373 45.28 -17.29 0.56
N TYR A 374 45.15 -17.86 1.75
CA TYR A 374 46.17 -17.86 2.80
C TYR A 374 46.96 -19.17 2.79
N GLU A 375 48.20 -19.15 3.28
CA GLU A 375 49.08 -20.33 3.31
C GLU A 375 48.51 -21.51 4.13
N ASN A 376 47.78 -21.22 5.21
CA ASN A 376 47.02 -22.22 5.98
C ASN A 376 45.82 -22.87 5.22
N GLY A 377 45.64 -22.56 3.93
CA GLY A 377 44.58 -23.11 3.08
C GLY A 377 43.21 -22.45 3.21
N ARG A 378 43.07 -21.38 4.02
CA ARG A 378 41.85 -20.57 4.05
C ARG A 378 41.70 -19.79 2.74
N LEU A 379 40.51 -19.84 2.15
CA LEU A 379 40.13 -19.05 0.98
C LEU A 379 39.00 -18.10 1.37
N PHE A 380 39.19 -16.81 1.11
CA PHE A 380 38.15 -15.77 1.20
C PHE A 380 37.79 -15.28 -0.20
N GLY A 381 36.50 -15.06 -0.44
CA GLY A 381 35.96 -14.77 -1.78
C GLY A 381 35.86 -16.03 -2.64
N GLN A 382 35.57 -15.83 -3.92
CA GLN A 382 35.37 -16.92 -4.89
C GLN A 382 36.62 -17.06 -5.78
N LYS A 383 37.33 -18.18 -5.66
CA LYS A 383 38.53 -18.46 -6.45
C LYS A 383 38.17 -18.82 -7.89
N ASP A 384 38.48 -17.90 -8.80
CA ASP A 384 38.38 -18.07 -10.25
C ASP A 384 39.68 -17.55 -10.91
N THR A 385 39.74 -17.56 -12.24
CA THR A 385 40.86 -17.11 -13.05
C THR A 385 41.21 -15.65 -12.77
N CYS A 386 42.33 -15.41 -12.09
CA CYS A 386 42.73 -14.06 -11.70
C CYS A 386 43.26 -13.24 -12.89
N LYS A 387 42.39 -12.38 -13.44
CA LYS A 387 42.64 -11.66 -14.71
C LYS A 387 43.83 -10.69 -14.69
N ARG A 388 44.31 -10.29 -13.51
CA ARG A 388 45.48 -9.41 -13.34
C ARG A 388 46.74 -10.14 -12.85
N GLY A 389 46.69 -11.47 -12.74
CA GLY A 389 47.68 -12.26 -12.01
C GLY A 389 47.50 -12.15 -10.50
N THR A 390 47.89 -13.19 -9.77
CA THR A 390 47.92 -13.19 -8.30
C THR A 390 49.17 -12.49 -7.80
N THR A 391 49.04 -11.78 -6.67
CA THR A 391 50.16 -11.14 -5.97
C THR A 391 50.39 -11.88 -4.66
N LYS A 392 51.56 -12.51 -4.49
CA LYS A 392 51.96 -13.06 -3.18
C LYS A 392 52.44 -11.90 -2.29
N VAL A 393 52.00 -11.87 -1.05
CA VAL A 393 52.49 -10.93 -0.03
C VAL A 393 52.90 -11.71 1.21
N ASP A 394 54.11 -11.43 1.67
CA ASP A 394 54.80 -12.21 2.69
C ASP A 394 55.10 -11.33 3.89
N SER A 395 54.81 -11.82 5.09
CA SER A 395 55.21 -11.15 6.33
C SER A 395 56.71 -11.32 6.57
N TRP A 396 57.36 -10.33 7.20
CA TRP A 396 58.82 -10.26 7.20
C TRP A 396 59.41 -9.76 8.51
N TRP A 397 60.59 -10.25 8.85
CA TRP A 397 61.32 -9.87 10.06
C TRP A 397 62.12 -8.59 9.86
N ARG A 398 61.86 -7.59 10.71
CA ARG A 398 62.70 -6.40 10.85
C ARG A 398 63.67 -6.59 12.00
N TRP A 399 64.91 -6.95 11.63
CA TRP A 399 65.94 -7.40 12.57
C TRP A 399 65.47 -8.70 13.26
N LEU A 400 66.04 -9.08 14.40
CA LEU A 400 65.75 -10.36 15.06
C LEU A 400 64.52 -10.36 15.99
N PHE A 401 63.82 -9.23 16.15
CA PHE A 401 62.84 -9.05 17.24
C PHE A 401 61.45 -8.56 16.82
N TRP A 402 61.28 -8.06 15.60
CA TRP A 402 60.03 -7.42 15.16
C TRP A 402 59.52 -8.10 13.89
N HIS A 403 58.29 -8.63 13.92
CA HIS A 403 57.66 -9.28 12.77
C HIS A 403 56.62 -8.36 12.15
N CYS A 404 56.87 -7.89 10.94
CA CYS A 404 56.00 -6.98 10.20
C CYS A 404 54.92 -7.76 9.46
N SER A 405 53.82 -8.07 10.15
CA SER A 405 52.70 -8.82 9.59
C SER A 405 51.85 -8.00 8.61
N TYR A 406 51.27 -8.66 7.61
CA TYR A 406 50.12 -8.13 6.87
C TYR A 406 48.82 -8.34 7.65
N CYS A 407 48.03 -7.28 7.74
CA CYS A 407 46.77 -7.23 8.47
C CYS A 407 45.60 -7.14 7.47
N PHE A 408 44.50 -7.82 7.78
CA PHE A 408 43.21 -7.55 7.15
C PHE A 408 42.48 -6.52 8.01
N CYS A 409 42.05 -5.41 7.40
CA CYS A 409 41.33 -4.35 8.09
C CYS A 409 40.13 -3.89 7.25
N TYR A 410 39.26 -3.06 7.83
CA TYR A 410 38.26 -2.31 7.07
C TYR A 410 38.75 -0.88 6.79
N CYS A 411 38.40 -0.36 5.63
CA CYS A 411 38.74 0.97 5.16
C CYS A 411 37.46 1.79 4.97
N ASP A 412 37.37 2.97 5.60
CA ASP A 412 36.35 4.02 5.40
C ASP A 412 36.90 5.04 4.38
N ASP A 413 36.70 4.71 3.09
CA ASP A 413 37.36 5.23 1.87
C ASP A 413 38.71 5.94 2.11
N ASN A 414 38.91 7.25 1.91
CA ASN A 414 38.01 8.29 1.48
C ASN A 414 38.36 8.87 0.09
N ASN A 415 37.81 8.31 -0.98
CA ASN A 415 38.09 8.71 -2.36
C ASN A 415 36.88 9.35 -3.10
N VAL A 416 37.13 9.87 -4.31
CA VAL A 416 36.16 10.61 -5.16
C VAL A 416 35.06 9.77 -5.82
N ASN A 417 35.19 8.44 -5.81
CA ASN A 417 34.25 7.45 -6.33
C ASN A 417 33.53 6.71 -5.18
N SER A 418 33.45 7.33 -4.00
CA SER A 418 32.95 6.72 -2.78
C SER A 418 31.57 7.28 -2.44
N ASP A 419 30.52 6.57 -2.87
CA ASP A 419 29.13 6.92 -2.57
C ASP A 419 28.90 6.87 -1.04
N ARG A 420 28.64 8.02 -0.43
CA ARG A 420 28.41 8.11 1.02
C ARG A 420 27.48 9.22 1.47
N TYR A 421 26.77 9.83 0.53
CA TYR A 421 26.00 11.03 0.78
C TYR A 421 24.51 10.73 0.76
N PHE A 422 23.79 11.21 1.76
CA PHE A 422 22.32 11.13 1.83
C PHE A 422 21.76 12.55 1.88
N SER A 423 20.78 12.86 1.04
CA SER A 423 20.11 14.17 1.05
C SER A 423 19.30 14.35 2.33
N LEU A 424 19.51 15.47 3.02
CA LEU A 424 18.70 15.94 4.15
C LEU A 424 17.65 16.98 3.71
N ARG A 425 17.77 17.51 2.48
CA ARG A 425 16.78 18.42 1.89
C ARG A 425 15.39 17.78 1.84
N GLU A 426 14.37 18.61 2.08
CA GLU A 426 12.99 18.17 2.09
C GLU A 426 12.36 18.09 0.71
N VAL A 427 11.55 17.04 0.51
CA VAL A 427 10.84 16.81 -0.74
C VAL A 427 9.35 16.89 -0.43
N VAL A 428 8.74 18.02 -0.82
CA VAL A 428 7.34 18.36 -0.52
C VAL A 428 6.53 18.44 -1.82
N SER A 429 5.32 17.88 -1.81
CA SER A 429 4.33 17.95 -2.89
C SER A 429 3.80 19.38 -3.08
N ASP A 430 3.23 19.67 -4.24
CA ASP A 430 2.59 20.95 -4.54
C ASP A 430 1.26 21.13 -3.80
N VAL A 431 1.36 21.31 -2.48
CA VAL A 431 0.20 21.47 -1.58
C VAL A 431 -0.58 22.77 -1.83
N ALA A 432 0.05 23.77 -2.47
CA ALA A 432 -0.63 25.01 -2.87
C ALA A 432 -1.68 24.73 -3.96
N ASN A 433 -1.36 23.81 -4.88
CA ASN A 433 -2.29 23.29 -5.88
C ASN A 433 -2.99 21.98 -5.43
N ASN A 434 -3.26 21.86 -4.12
CA ASN A 434 -4.02 20.75 -3.52
C ASN A 434 -3.47 19.34 -3.80
N LYS A 435 -2.16 19.20 -4.03
CA LYS A 435 -1.54 17.90 -4.28
C LYS A 435 -1.00 17.25 -3.02
N VAL A 436 -1.05 15.91 -3.02
CA VAL A 436 -0.57 15.03 -1.95
C VAL A 436 0.42 14.00 -2.51
N VAL A 437 1.16 13.33 -1.65
CA VAL A 437 2.07 12.24 -2.05
C VAL A 437 1.25 10.99 -2.40
N THR A 438 1.55 10.40 -3.56
CA THR A 438 0.91 9.16 -4.07
C THR A 438 1.92 8.02 -4.31
N GLY A 439 3.21 8.35 -4.33
CA GLY A 439 4.30 7.42 -4.61
C GLY A 439 5.64 7.92 -4.02
N ILE A 440 6.56 7.01 -3.72
CA ILE A 440 7.91 7.30 -3.20
C ILE A 440 8.96 6.34 -3.78
N ARG A 441 10.21 6.80 -3.84
CA ARG A 441 11.39 5.96 -4.08
C ARG A 441 12.67 6.63 -3.64
N PHE A 442 13.74 5.87 -3.51
CA PHE A 442 15.10 6.41 -3.53
C PHE A 442 15.62 6.57 -4.96
N LYS A 443 16.52 7.52 -5.16
CA LYS A 443 17.34 7.65 -6.38
C LYS A 443 18.75 8.12 -6.03
N LYS A 444 19.76 7.49 -6.62
CA LYS A 444 21.14 7.97 -6.56
C LYS A 444 21.40 8.95 -7.70
N VAL A 445 21.78 10.18 -7.38
CA VAL A 445 22.12 11.24 -8.34
C VAL A 445 23.36 11.95 -7.82
N LYS A 446 24.37 12.17 -8.66
CA LYS A 446 25.65 12.83 -8.28
C LYS A 446 26.31 12.25 -7.01
N GLN A 447 26.27 10.92 -6.84
CA GLN A 447 26.73 10.17 -5.65
C GLN A 447 25.95 10.42 -4.34
N ILE A 448 24.79 11.09 -4.42
CA ILE A 448 23.90 11.38 -3.30
C ILE A 448 22.64 10.50 -3.42
N ILE A 449 22.25 9.86 -2.33
CA ILE A 449 20.95 9.19 -2.19
C ILE A 449 19.88 10.24 -1.87
N HIS A 450 18.98 10.49 -2.80
CA HIS A 450 17.82 11.35 -2.65
C HIS A 450 16.55 10.53 -2.43
N MET A 451 15.62 11.06 -1.65
CA MET A 451 14.21 10.69 -1.76
C MET A 451 13.60 11.35 -2.99
N GLN A 452 12.65 10.69 -3.63
CA GLN A 452 11.81 11.27 -4.67
C GLN A 452 10.35 10.89 -4.40
N ILE A 453 9.45 11.85 -4.55
CA ILE A 453 8.00 11.65 -4.41
C ILE A 453 7.30 11.72 -5.76
N GLN A 454 6.19 11.01 -5.87
CA GLN A 454 5.13 11.24 -6.84
C GLN A 454 4.02 12.03 -6.17
N GLU A 455 3.45 13.00 -6.89
CA GLU A 455 2.35 13.82 -6.43
C GLU A 455 1.13 13.69 -7.35
N GLY A 456 -0.06 13.82 -6.77
CA GLY A 456 -1.35 13.90 -7.47
C GLY A 456 -2.30 14.84 -6.75
N GLU A 457 -3.17 15.51 -7.50
CA GLU A 457 -4.24 16.37 -6.97
C GLU A 457 -5.28 15.53 -6.21
N LEU A 458 -5.56 15.95 -4.98
CA LEU A 458 -6.60 15.37 -4.14
C LEU A 458 -7.98 15.84 -4.59
N MET A 459 -8.90 14.89 -4.71
CA MET A 459 -10.28 15.08 -5.14
C MET A 459 -11.25 14.69 -4.01
N PRO A 460 -12.54 15.06 -4.09
CA PRO A 460 -13.57 14.64 -3.13
C PRO A 460 -13.51 13.15 -2.78
N ARG A 461 -13.90 12.80 -1.54
CA ARG A 461 -13.89 11.42 -1.01
C ARG A 461 -12.53 10.72 -1.01
N GLY A 462 -11.43 11.48 -1.09
CA GLY A 462 -10.09 10.90 -1.14
C GLY A 462 -9.76 10.25 -2.49
N TYR A 463 -10.47 10.58 -3.58
CA TYR A 463 -10.00 10.23 -4.91
C TYR A 463 -8.73 11.03 -5.26
N ILE A 464 -7.94 10.50 -6.19
CA ILE A 464 -6.78 11.20 -6.77
C ILE A 464 -7.02 11.39 -8.27
N ASN A 465 -6.82 12.60 -8.76
CA ASN A 465 -6.95 12.89 -10.19
C ASN A 465 -5.80 12.23 -10.97
N LYS A 466 -6.08 11.08 -11.60
CA LYS A 466 -5.09 10.28 -12.36
C LYS A 466 -4.32 11.08 -13.42
N SER A 467 -4.95 12.09 -14.04
CA SER A 467 -4.30 12.94 -15.05
C SER A 467 -3.27 13.93 -14.49
N SER A 468 -3.35 14.23 -13.20
CA SER A 468 -2.46 15.18 -12.52
C SER A 468 -1.14 14.57 -12.01
N ILE A 469 -1.03 13.24 -12.10
CA ILE A 469 0.00 12.44 -11.44
C ILE A 469 1.33 12.58 -12.14
N ARG A 470 2.36 12.91 -11.36
CA ARG A 470 3.73 13.02 -11.85
C ARG A 470 4.75 12.75 -10.75
N TRP A 471 5.89 12.18 -11.13
CA TRP A 471 7.08 12.16 -10.29
C TRP A 471 7.66 13.57 -10.22
N LYS A 472 7.81 14.14 -9.02
CA LYS A 472 8.44 15.45 -8.84
C LYS A 472 9.92 15.35 -9.24
N PRO A 473 10.47 16.25 -10.07
CA PRO A 473 11.91 16.27 -10.37
C PRO A 473 12.74 16.35 -9.09
N ILE A 474 13.93 15.74 -9.10
CA ILE A 474 14.89 15.86 -8.00
C ILE A 474 15.59 17.21 -8.14
N GLU A 475 15.63 17.99 -7.06
CA GLU A 475 16.42 19.20 -6.97
C GLU A 475 17.90 18.81 -6.78
N GLU A 476 18.56 18.52 -7.89
CA GLU A 476 19.94 18.04 -7.89
C GLU A 476 20.92 19.10 -7.36
N PHE A 477 21.87 18.67 -6.54
CA PHE A 477 22.98 19.50 -6.07
C PHE A 477 24.27 18.67 -6.00
N SER A 478 25.41 19.33 -5.88
CA SER A 478 26.71 18.73 -5.61
C SER A 478 27.15 19.01 -4.18
N VAL A 479 27.84 18.08 -3.54
CA VAL A 479 28.50 18.30 -2.24
C VAL A 479 29.64 19.34 -2.31
N LEU A 480 30.01 19.77 -3.52
CA LEU A 480 31.03 20.80 -3.79
C LEU A 480 30.41 22.19 -4.07
N ASP A 481 29.09 22.34 -4.11
CA ASP A 481 28.44 23.62 -4.39
C ASP A 481 28.59 24.58 -3.20
N ASN A 482 28.95 25.84 -3.45
CA ASN A 482 29.26 26.84 -2.40
C ASN A 482 28.17 27.03 -1.32
N ASN A 483 26.91 26.76 -1.65
CA ASN A 483 25.75 26.94 -0.76
C ASN A 483 25.25 25.63 -0.14
N VAL A 484 25.97 24.51 -0.31
CA VAL A 484 25.60 23.19 0.20
C VAL A 484 26.46 22.83 1.41
N LYS A 485 25.84 22.37 2.52
CA LYS A 485 26.52 22.09 3.79
C LYS A 485 26.20 20.72 4.36
N ASN A 486 27.25 20.01 4.79
CA ASN A 486 27.12 18.75 5.51
C ASN A 486 26.40 18.96 6.86
N GLY A 487 25.47 18.08 7.20
CA GLY A 487 24.57 18.18 8.35
C GLY A 487 23.37 19.13 8.14
N VAL A 488 23.25 19.79 6.98
CA VAL A 488 22.13 20.69 6.65
C VAL A 488 21.43 20.25 5.36
N ASP A 489 22.17 20.20 4.24
CA ASP A 489 21.66 19.79 2.93
C ASP A 489 21.83 18.30 2.69
N TYR A 490 22.92 17.72 3.22
CA TYR A 490 23.27 16.31 3.07
C TYR A 490 24.00 15.81 4.32
N HIS A 491 23.94 14.50 4.56
CA HIS A 491 24.76 13.79 5.54
C HIS A 491 25.87 13.01 4.83
N THR A 492 27.06 12.98 5.45
CA THR A 492 28.20 12.19 4.99
C THR A 492 28.38 10.99 5.92
N LEU A 493 28.21 9.77 5.40
CA LEU A 493 28.51 8.56 6.16
C LEU A 493 30.01 8.49 6.50
N SER A 494 30.29 8.17 7.75
CA SER A 494 31.58 7.71 8.26
C SER A 494 31.33 6.50 9.17
N TRP A 495 32.37 5.78 9.58
CA TRP A 495 32.20 4.64 10.47
C TRP A 495 31.36 4.94 11.73
N GLU A 496 31.53 6.11 12.35
CA GLU A 496 30.79 6.49 13.55
C GLU A 496 29.39 7.05 13.27
N LYS A 497 29.06 7.32 11.99
CA LYS A 497 27.79 7.95 11.54
C LYS A 497 27.17 7.22 10.35
N ARG A 498 27.11 5.89 10.45
CA ARG A 498 26.62 4.97 9.40
C ARG A 498 25.24 4.35 9.69
N GLY A 499 24.53 4.85 10.70
CA GLY A 499 23.27 4.28 11.14
C GLY A 499 22.06 4.79 10.34
N LEU A 500 21.02 3.96 10.24
CA LEU A 500 19.72 4.28 9.68
C LEU A 500 18.62 3.69 10.58
N ASP A 501 17.72 4.55 11.06
CA ASP A 501 16.54 4.13 11.81
C ASP A 501 15.49 3.50 10.87
N LEU A 502 14.90 2.39 11.32
CA LEU A 502 13.87 1.65 10.59
C LEU A 502 12.51 1.92 11.26
N ASP A 503 11.74 2.82 10.67
CA ASP A 503 10.47 3.33 11.22
C ASP A 503 9.38 3.37 10.15
N ASP A 504 8.15 3.12 10.60
CA ASP A 504 6.92 3.47 9.89
C ASP A 504 6.34 4.73 10.56
N LEU A 505 6.08 5.78 9.78
CA LEU A 505 5.46 7.02 10.23
C LEU A 505 4.07 7.14 9.61
N VAL A 506 3.03 7.15 10.42
CA VAL A 506 1.62 7.20 9.99
C VAL A 506 0.80 8.09 10.92
N LEU A 507 -0.17 8.81 10.37
CA LEU A 507 -1.15 9.58 11.13
C LEU A 507 -2.53 9.50 10.47
N ASP A 508 -3.48 8.82 11.13
CA ASP A 508 -4.74 8.44 10.50
C ASP A 508 -5.89 9.45 10.68
N ASP A 509 -5.66 10.58 11.36
CA ASP A 509 -6.72 11.47 11.84
C ASP A 509 -7.05 12.62 10.88
N ASN A 510 -7.47 12.26 9.66
CA ASN A 510 -7.67 13.19 8.54
C ASN A 510 -6.39 13.98 8.20
N PHE A 511 -5.25 13.30 8.24
CA PHE A 511 -3.97 13.77 7.75
C PHE A 511 -3.51 12.96 6.55
N LEU A 512 -2.78 13.60 5.65
CA LEU A 512 -2.15 12.98 4.49
C LEU A 512 -0.67 13.35 4.42
N LEU A 513 0.10 12.41 3.88
CA LEU A 513 1.50 12.59 3.55
C LEU A 513 1.63 13.62 2.42
N THR A 514 2.41 14.66 2.69
CA THR A 514 2.66 15.76 1.75
C THR A 514 4.15 16.05 1.53
N GLY A 515 5.04 15.34 2.21
CA GLY A 515 6.48 15.42 1.99
C GLY A 515 7.28 14.51 2.90
N LEU A 516 8.55 14.31 2.56
CA LEU A 516 9.50 13.47 3.29
C LEU A 516 10.87 14.15 3.36
N LYS A 517 11.65 13.83 4.40
CA LYS A 517 13.08 14.15 4.50
C LYS A 517 13.79 13.20 5.45
N PHE A 518 15.12 13.23 5.40
CA PHE A 518 15.95 12.72 6.49
C PHE A 518 16.38 13.86 7.40
N ARG A 519 16.52 13.56 8.70
CA ARG A 519 17.36 14.32 9.62
C ARG A 519 18.37 13.40 10.30
N MET A 520 19.27 13.98 11.08
CA MET A 520 20.19 13.22 11.93
C MET A 520 19.70 13.20 13.37
N ILE A 521 19.67 12.00 13.97
CA ILE A 521 19.57 11.80 15.43
C ILE A 521 20.85 11.10 15.88
N GLY A 522 21.75 11.87 16.51
CA GLY A 522 23.08 11.38 16.90
C GLY A 522 23.90 10.93 15.69
N SER A 523 24.12 9.62 15.58
CA SER A 523 24.87 8.96 14.50
C SER A 523 24.00 8.36 13.39
N ARG A 524 22.67 8.51 13.47
CA ARG A 524 21.72 7.79 12.61
C ARG A 524 20.88 8.75 11.76
N LEU A 525 20.66 8.36 10.51
CA LEU A 525 19.61 8.93 9.65
C LEU A 525 18.25 8.53 10.22
N ASN A 526 17.37 9.50 10.43
CA ASN A 526 16.01 9.32 10.92
C ASN A 526 15.03 9.91 9.90
N LEU A 527 13.96 9.18 9.60
CA LEU A 527 12.91 9.63 8.68
C LEU A 527 12.04 10.70 9.34
N GLU A 528 11.67 11.73 8.59
CA GLU A 528 10.58 12.62 8.95
C GLU A 528 9.55 12.70 7.83
N ALA A 529 8.27 12.79 8.21
CA ALA A 529 7.15 12.85 7.27
C ALA A 529 6.27 14.07 7.52
N ARG A 530 6.01 14.85 6.46
CA ARG A 530 5.18 16.07 6.52
C ARG A 530 3.71 15.71 6.39
N MET A 531 2.98 15.86 7.48
CA MET A 531 1.55 15.63 7.58
C MET A 531 0.78 16.93 7.33
N THR A 532 -0.30 16.84 6.56
CA THR A 532 -1.20 17.95 6.26
C THR A 532 -2.65 17.51 6.49
N SER A 533 -3.42 18.29 7.25
CA SER A 533 -4.83 17.99 7.49
C SER A 533 -5.67 18.23 6.23
N PHE A 534 -6.71 17.44 6.01
CA PHE A 534 -7.62 17.59 4.88
C PHE A 534 -9.09 17.36 5.28
N ASN A 535 -10.00 17.87 4.46
CA ASN A 535 -11.43 17.56 4.56
C ASN A 535 -11.78 16.44 3.58
N PHE A 536 -12.15 15.26 4.09
CA PHE A 536 -12.42 14.07 3.28
C PHE A 536 -13.56 14.27 2.27
N THR A 537 -14.66 14.89 2.67
CA THR A 537 -15.82 15.11 1.79
C THR A 537 -15.47 15.99 0.58
N THR A 538 -14.77 17.10 0.79
CA THR A 538 -14.42 18.06 -0.26
C THR A 538 -13.13 17.74 -1.01
N GLY A 539 -12.26 16.89 -0.45
CA GLY A 539 -10.95 16.59 -1.01
C GLY A 539 -9.96 17.76 -0.94
N LYS A 540 -10.15 18.71 -0.02
CA LYS A 540 -9.29 19.91 0.09
C LYS A 540 -8.39 19.87 1.32
N LEU A 541 -7.10 20.22 1.11
CA LEU A 541 -6.12 20.40 2.18
C LEU A 541 -6.45 21.65 3.00
N ILE A 542 -6.35 21.54 4.32
CA ILE A 542 -6.75 22.60 5.27
C ILE A 542 -5.52 23.43 5.63
N LYS A 543 -5.40 24.62 5.04
CA LYS A 543 -4.32 25.60 5.28
C LYS A 543 -2.91 24.98 5.21
N PRO A 544 -2.52 24.32 4.10
CA PRO A 544 -1.31 23.50 4.01
C PRO A 544 0.03 24.27 4.01
N LEU A 545 -0.03 25.60 3.96
CA LEU A 545 1.16 26.47 4.13
C LEU A 545 1.34 26.93 5.59
N GLU A 546 0.30 26.83 6.42
CA GLU A 546 0.29 27.30 7.82
C GLU A 546 0.24 26.15 8.84
N ARG A 547 -0.46 25.04 8.52
CA ARG A 547 -0.88 24.01 9.48
C ARG A 547 -0.25 22.63 9.29
N SER A 548 0.60 22.45 8.27
CA SER A 548 1.33 21.20 8.08
C SER A 548 2.51 21.11 9.05
N PHE A 549 2.78 19.91 9.56
CA PHE A 549 3.88 19.65 10.49
C PHE A 549 4.65 18.39 10.13
N TRP A 550 5.84 18.24 10.69
CA TRP A 550 6.69 17.05 10.53
C TRP A 550 6.48 16.10 11.70
N ILE A 551 6.33 14.79 11.42
CA ILE A 551 6.34 13.72 12.42
C ILE A 551 7.59 12.85 12.26
N SER A 552 8.03 12.24 13.35
CA SER A 552 9.26 11.44 13.46
C SER A 552 9.21 10.51 14.68
N HIS A 553 10.13 9.55 14.75
CA HIS A 553 10.30 8.66 15.92
C HIS A 553 11.61 8.92 16.66
N ASP A 554 11.57 9.86 17.61
CA ASP A 554 12.73 10.36 18.38
C ASP A 554 13.31 9.38 19.41
N ARG A 555 12.79 8.14 19.48
CA ARG A 555 13.26 7.13 20.42
C ARG A 555 14.70 6.72 20.11
N THR A 556 15.62 7.05 21.01
CA THR A 556 17.05 6.72 20.87
C THR A 556 17.36 5.27 21.19
N ASN A 557 16.76 4.73 22.25
CA ASN A 557 16.88 3.31 22.65
C ASN A 557 16.19 2.41 21.60
N ARG A 558 17.01 1.67 20.86
CA ARG A 558 16.66 0.83 19.71
C ARG A 558 17.61 -0.36 19.63
N THR A 559 17.16 -1.47 19.03
CA THR A 559 18.02 -2.64 18.79
C THR A 559 18.60 -2.61 17.37
N GLU A 560 19.86 -3.00 17.23
CA GLU A 560 20.50 -3.12 15.92
C GLU A 560 20.00 -4.39 15.20
N VAL A 561 19.77 -4.31 13.89
CA VAL A 561 19.54 -5.49 13.05
C VAL A 561 20.86 -6.25 12.91
N THR A 562 20.90 -7.48 13.40
CA THR A 562 22.06 -8.37 13.33
C THR A 562 22.05 -9.17 12.02
N PHE A 563 23.11 -9.05 11.23
CA PHE A 563 23.29 -9.84 10.01
C PHE A 563 24.19 -11.06 10.24
N GLU A 564 23.71 -12.25 9.87
CA GLU A 564 24.49 -13.49 9.92
C GLU A 564 25.16 -13.74 8.56
N ASN A 565 26.49 -13.66 8.51
CA ASN A 565 27.33 -13.86 7.32
C ASN A 565 26.83 -13.10 6.06
N PRO A 566 26.62 -11.76 6.11
CA PRO A 566 25.95 -11.01 5.06
C PRO A 566 26.73 -10.96 3.73
N ASP A 567 26.40 -11.83 2.78
CA ASP A 567 26.91 -11.74 1.41
C ASP A 567 26.12 -10.73 0.55
N ILE A 568 26.58 -10.49 -0.69
CA ILE A 568 25.94 -9.60 -1.68
C ILE A 568 24.46 -10.00 -1.86
N PRO A 569 23.51 -9.08 -1.63
CA PRO A 569 22.07 -9.38 -1.68
C PRO A 569 21.59 -10.01 -3.00
N THR A 570 22.18 -9.58 -4.12
CA THR A 570 21.80 -10.02 -5.47
C THR A 570 22.40 -11.37 -5.90
N ARG A 571 23.20 -12.04 -5.06
CA ARG A 571 23.68 -13.41 -5.32
C ARG A 571 22.68 -14.48 -4.91
N LEU A 572 21.79 -14.19 -3.98
CA LEU A 572 20.82 -15.16 -3.46
C LEU A 572 19.63 -15.29 -4.43
N PRO A 573 19.22 -16.51 -4.83
CA PRO A 573 18.08 -16.71 -5.72
C PRO A 573 16.72 -16.63 -5.01
N LEU A 574 16.72 -16.47 -3.67
CA LEU A 574 15.51 -16.37 -2.85
C LEU A 574 15.12 -14.90 -2.65
N LEU A 575 13.83 -14.60 -2.83
CA LEU A 575 13.26 -13.28 -2.54
C LEU A 575 13.52 -12.87 -1.09
N ALA A 576 14.05 -11.67 -0.89
CA ALA A 576 14.17 -11.00 0.40
C ALA A 576 12.79 -10.66 0.96
N LEU A 577 12.56 -10.97 2.25
CA LEU A 577 11.31 -10.69 2.95
C LEU A 577 11.54 -9.63 4.04
N PRO A 578 10.54 -8.80 4.38
CA PRO A 578 10.63 -7.85 5.48
C PRO A 578 10.94 -8.58 6.79
N ASP A 579 12.06 -8.23 7.42
CA ASP A 579 12.55 -8.87 8.66
C ASP A 579 12.75 -7.87 9.81
N SER A 580 12.90 -6.57 9.51
CA SER A 580 12.98 -5.50 10.50
C SER A 580 11.67 -5.30 11.27
N LYS A 581 11.81 -5.14 12.58
CA LYS A 581 10.75 -4.89 13.57
C LYS A 581 10.71 -3.41 13.98
N PRO A 582 9.62 -2.94 14.60
CA PRO A 582 9.56 -1.59 15.16
C PRO A 582 10.68 -1.29 16.16
N PHE A 583 11.13 -0.04 16.21
CA PHE A 583 12.24 0.44 17.07
C PHE A 583 13.59 -0.24 16.80
N GLN A 584 13.83 -0.68 15.55
CA GLN A 584 15.14 -1.12 15.11
C GLN A 584 15.90 -0.01 14.37
N TYR A 585 17.20 -0.24 14.22
CA TYR A 585 18.08 0.50 13.33
C TYR A 585 19.09 -0.48 12.72
N LEU A 586 19.75 -0.09 11.63
CA LEU A 586 20.89 -0.83 11.11
C LEU A 586 22.07 0.10 10.90
N ASN A 587 23.27 -0.46 10.82
CA ASN A 587 24.47 0.22 10.37
C ASN A 587 24.83 -0.27 8.96
N PHE A 588 25.12 0.64 8.04
CA PHE A 588 25.82 0.26 6.82
C PHE A 588 27.20 -0.30 7.19
N ALA A 589 27.58 -1.43 6.60
CA ALA A 589 28.77 -2.19 6.96
C ALA A 589 29.39 -2.88 5.74
N PRO A 590 30.65 -3.33 5.80
CA PRO A 590 31.20 -4.24 4.80
C PRO A 590 30.37 -5.53 4.69
N SER A 591 30.35 -6.14 3.51
CA SER A 591 29.91 -7.52 3.27
C SER A 591 30.77 -8.52 4.04
N ASP A 592 30.31 -9.78 4.10
CA ASP A 592 31.03 -10.84 4.78
C ASP A 592 32.46 -11.04 4.24
N GLN A 593 33.39 -11.22 5.17
CA GLN A 593 34.81 -11.35 4.89
C GLN A 593 35.14 -12.65 4.14
N LYS A 594 34.50 -13.77 4.49
CA LYS A 594 34.77 -15.08 3.89
C LYS A 594 34.10 -15.22 2.53
N ASN A 595 32.87 -14.73 2.39
CA ASN A 595 32.08 -14.86 1.16
C ASN A 595 32.45 -13.82 0.09
N ASP A 596 32.84 -12.61 0.49
CA ASP A 596 33.04 -11.49 -0.45
C ASP A 596 34.37 -10.73 -0.29
N VAL A 597 35.26 -11.15 0.61
CA VAL A 597 36.46 -10.39 1.02
C VAL A 597 36.08 -9.00 1.55
N ALA A 598 34.85 -8.86 2.07
CA ALA A 598 34.27 -7.61 2.54
C ALA A 598 34.32 -6.44 1.54
N GLN A 599 34.10 -6.69 0.25
CA GLN A 599 34.36 -5.71 -0.82
C GLN A 599 33.18 -4.81 -1.23
N ASN A 600 31.98 -5.07 -0.70
CA ASN A 600 30.80 -4.22 -0.90
C ASN A 600 30.33 -3.64 0.44
N THR A 601 29.62 -2.52 0.40
CA THR A 601 28.88 -2.02 1.56
C THR A 601 27.43 -2.51 1.48
N ILE A 602 26.96 -3.16 2.55
CA ILE A 602 25.60 -3.69 2.74
C ILE A 602 24.90 -2.96 3.90
N PRO A 603 23.56 -2.96 3.98
CA PRO A 603 22.60 -3.42 2.97
C PRO A 603 22.68 -2.62 1.67
N PHE A 604 22.18 -3.20 0.58
CA PHE A 604 21.92 -2.43 -0.65
C PHE A 604 20.65 -1.58 -0.49
N ILE A 605 20.38 -0.67 -1.42
CA ILE A 605 19.22 0.23 -1.36
C ILE A 605 18.28 -0.13 -2.51
N ASP A 606 17.04 -0.50 -2.19
CA ASP A 606 15.98 -0.69 -3.19
C ASP A 606 15.52 0.70 -3.69
N ILE A 607 15.55 0.89 -5.02
CA ILE A 607 15.21 2.15 -5.69
C ILE A 607 13.96 2.04 -6.58
N GLN A 608 13.24 0.91 -6.48
CA GLN A 608 12.00 0.69 -7.21
C GLN A 608 10.92 1.70 -6.77
N PRO A 609 10.04 2.14 -7.68
CA PRO A 609 8.89 2.98 -7.32
C PRO A 609 7.92 2.20 -6.44
N VAL A 610 7.60 2.76 -5.27
CA VAL A 610 6.46 2.36 -4.45
C VAL A 610 5.34 3.35 -4.74
N GLU A 611 4.29 2.91 -5.42
CA GLU A 611 3.15 3.74 -5.82
C GLU A 611 1.89 2.88 -5.84
N SER A 612 0.70 3.49 -5.71
CA SER A 612 -0.57 2.77 -5.79
C SER A 612 -1.27 2.98 -7.14
N ASN A 613 -1.96 1.94 -7.61
CA ASN A 613 -2.78 1.93 -8.81
C ASN A 613 -4.02 1.04 -8.59
N PRO A 614 -5.25 1.58 -8.53
CA PRO A 614 -5.58 3.01 -8.61
C PRO A 614 -4.87 3.87 -7.52
N PRO A 615 -4.50 5.11 -7.86
CA PRO A 615 -3.83 6.04 -6.94
C PRO A 615 -4.75 6.41 -5.77
N VAL A 616 -4.26 6.30 -4.53
CA VAL A 616 -5.01 6.63 -3.31
C VAL A 616 -4.24 7.60 -2.41
N PRO A 617 -4.92 8.28 -1.46
CA PRO A 617 -4.26 9.11 -0.47
C PRO A 617 -3.42 8.26 0.47
N ILE A 618 -2.27 8.81 0.85
CA ILE A 618 -1.29 8.15 1.71
C ILE A 618 -1.33 8.80 3.10
N ALA A 619 -1.49 8.01 4.16
CA ALA A 619 -1.47 8.46 5.56
C ALA A 619 -0.07 8.37 6.19
N GLY A 620 0.86 7.67 5.55
CA GLY A 620 2.20 7.45 6.09
C GLY A 620 3.22 6.87 5.12
N ALA A 621 4.47 6.86 5.55
CA ALA A 621 5.57 6.20 4.86
C ALA A 621 6.56 5.62 5.87
N GLY A 622 7.31 4.61 5.46
CA GLY A 622 8.31 3.99 6.29
C GLY A 622 9.56 3.55 5.54
N ILE A 623 10.60 3.26 6.30
CA ILE A 623 11.85 2.65 5.83
C ILE A 623 12.06 1.37 6.63
N PHE A 624 12.35 0.29 5.92
CA PHE A 624 12.47 -1.05 6.50
C PHE A 624 13.59 -1.83 5.83
N HIS A 625 14.02 -2.92 6.47
CA HIS A 625 14.94 -3.88 5.89
C HIS A 625 14.18 -5.12 5.41
N LYS A 626 14.61 -5.67 4.27
CA LYS A 626 14.22 -6.99 3.78
C LYS A 626 15.44 -7.84 3.47
N GLY A 627 15.44 -9.10 3.89
CA GLY A 627 16.61 -9.97 3.79
C GLY A 627 16.31 -11.46 3.91
N ARG A 628 17.40 -12.23 4.07
CA ARG A 628 17.48 -13.67 4.37
C ARG A 628 18.80 -13.92 5.10
N SER A 629 18.91 -14.98 5.91
CA SER A 629 20.21 -15.39 6.48
C SER A 629 21.22 -15.68 5.37
N GLY A 630 22.48 -15.29 5.57
CA GLY A 630 23.54 -15.33 4.55
C GLY A 630 23.52 -14.18 3.52
N SER A 631 22.59 -13.22 3.63
CA SER A 631 22.46 -12.07 2.74
C SER A 631 22.45 -10.75 3.51
N GLY A 632 23.16 -9.75 3.00
CA GLY A 632 23.15 -8.40 3.54
C GLY A 632 21.86 -7.61 3.28
N GLY A 633 20.91 -8.17 2.52
CA GLY A 633 19.57 -7.61 2.26
C GLY A 633 19.51 -6.21 1.64
N PHE A 634 18.31 -5.63 1.68
CA PHE A 634 18.00 -4.31 1.12
C PHE A 634 17.30 -3.41 2.13
N VAL A 635 17.70 -2.14 2.18
CA VAL A 635 16.89 -1.04 2.70
C VAL A 635 15.87 -0.64 1.64
N ALA A 636 14.59 -0.63 2.00
CA ALA A 636 13.50 -0.29 1.11
C ALA A 636 12.54 0.73 1.75
N MET A 637 11.83 1.49 0.91
CA MET A 637 10.73 2.34 1.34
C MET A 637 9.41 1.59 1.28
N ARG A 638 8.42 2.01 2.09
CA ARG A 638 7.02 1.59 1.97
C ARG A 638 6.06 2.75 2.20
N LEU A 639 4.90 2.69 1.57
CA LEU A 639 3.77 3.61 1.83
C LEU A 639 2.78 2.97 2.78
N ILE A 640 1.98 3.79 3.44
CA ILE A 640 0.87 3.36 4.29
C ILE A 640 -0.37 4.10 3.80
N THR A 641 -1.31 3.37 3.19
CA THR A 641 -2.51 3.98 2.58
C THR A 641 -3.43 4.57 3.64
N TYR A 642 -4.22 5.57 3.26
CA TYR A 642 -5.22 6.17 4.13
C TYR A 642 -6.29 5.15 4.56
N ASP A 643 -6.72 5.23 5.83
CA ASP A 643 -7.71 4.33 6.40
C ASP A 643 -9.14 4.80 6.08
N PHE A 644 -9.73 4.18 5.05
CA PHE A 644 -11.10 4.47 4.63
C PHE A 644 -12.16 3.92 5.60
N SER A 645 -11.82 3.02 6.52
CA SER A 645 -12.79 2.40 7.44
C SER A 645 -13.48 3.41 8.37
N LYS A 646 -12.81 4.55 8.64
CA LYS A 646 -13.35 5.66 9.43
C LYS A 646 -14.58 6.31 8.79
N HIS A 647 -14.71 6.28 7.46
CA HIS A 647 -15.81 6.91 6.70
C HIS A 647 -17.00 5.97 6.42
N LEU A 648 -16.85 4.67 6.70
CA LEU A 648 -17.89 3.65 6.63
C LEU A 648 -18.94 3.77 7.76
N GLN A 649 -19.39 5.00 8.05
CA GLN A 649 -20.39 5.29 9.07
C GLN A 649 -21.70 5.75 8.42
N VAL A 650 -22.73 4.93 8.58
CA VAL A 650 -24.11 5.22 8.18
C VAL A 650 -24.98 5.20 9.43
N ASN A 651 -25.57 6.34 9.77
CA ASN A 651 -26.64 6.41 10.75
C ASN A 651 -27.94 6.00 10.05
N LEU A 652 -28.10 4.71 9.81
CA LEU A 652 -29.42 4.15 9.54
C LEU A 652 -30.25 4.37 10.81
N SER A 653 -31.40 5.03 10.69
CA SER A 653 -32.31 5.23 11.82
C SER A 653 -32.67 3.87 12.41
N PRO A 654 -32.41 3.58 13.70
CA PRO A 654 -32.75 2.30 14.28
C PRO A 654 -34.27 2.16 14.38
N SER A 655 -34.87 1.45 13.43
CA SER A 655 -36.23 0.94 13.57
C SER A 655 -36.24 -0.17 14.62
N THR A 656 -36.57 0.23 15.84
CA THR A 656 -36.80 -0.59 17.06
C THR A 656 -35.58 -1.28 17.69
N ASP A 657 -35.59 -1.21 19.02
CA ASP A 657 -34.54 -1.62 19.95
C ASP A 657 -33.99 -3.04 19.74
N THR A 658 -32.67 -3.13 19.57
CA THR A 658 -31.89 -4.28 20.06
C THR A 658 -30.94 -3.82 21.15
N VAL A 659 -31.36 -4.00 22.40
CA VAL A 659 -30.50 -3.82 23.57
C VAL A 659 -29.39 -4.86 23.52
N ILE A 660 -28.14 -4.43 23.29
CA ILE A 660 -26.91 -4.85 23.97
C ILE A 660 -25.87 -3.75 23.71
N ASP A 661 -25.74 -2.81 24.64
CA ASP A 661 -24.52 -2.03 24.83
C ASP A 661 -24.05 -2.31 26.26
N ALA A 662 -23.08 -3.20 26.39
CA ALA A 662 -22.42 -3.53 27.64
C ALA A 662 -20.90 -3.45 27.41
N PRO A 663 -20.19 -2.49 28.02
CA PRO A 663 -18.75 -2.40 27.85
C PRO A 663 -18.06 -3.56 28.57
N ASN A 664 -17.35 -4.40 27.82
CA ASN A 664 -16.50 -5.45 28.39
C ASN A 664 -15.25 -4.82 29.03
N GLU A 665 -15.32 -4.51 30.32
CA GLU A 665 -14.13 -4.36 31.16
C GLU A 665 -13.43 -5.72 31.30
N ILE A 666 -12.39 -5.95 30.51
CA ILE A 666 -11.50 -7.10 30.69
C ILE A 666 -10.58 -6.80 31.89
N ARG A 667 -10.91 -7.36 33.05
CA ARG A 667 -9.95 -7.46 34.17
C ARG A 667 -8.88 -8.49 33.82
N VAL A 668 -7.62 -8.06 33.86
CA VAL A 668 -6.45 -8.92 33.72
C VAL A 668 -6.30 -9.80 34.97
N VAL A 669 -6.01 -11.09 34.74
CA VAL A 669 -5.41 -12.03 35.70
C VAL A 669 -4.08 -12.50 35.11
#